data_AF-A0A0B7FIE3-F1
#
_entry.id   AF-A0A0B7FIE3-F1
#
_cell.length_a   1.000
_cell.length_b   1.000
_cell.length_c   1.000
_cell.angle_alpha   90.00
_cell.angle_beta   90.00
_cell.angle_gamma   90.00
#
_symmetry.space_group_name_H-M   'P 1'
#
loop_
_entity.id
_entity.type
_entity.pdbx_description
1 polymer ?
#
loop_
_entity_poly.entity_id
_entity_poly.type
_entity_poly.pdbx_seq_one_letter_code
_entity_poly.pdbx_strand_id
1 'polypeptide(L)'
;MFTPPPSPLPIPNDPIAAAGAGPLESKPKRSRLSGHQRLLSLVVPVIVLVLISLASRHAVDRPMDIDVSSAPAPHAASHWANRVSGLKRHIPKRLASADPADQLLPVPTATTSAPGTTTPQQLGAGISSVAPAIPNPPWPVPTPFPQPFDSSLSSNFSTPACSSFFSSFATNMTFRACRPFSLLLGTSNTFFNIQSNLTELTAVMGGTCDTTRSIDDCRTTMDWLASEIVKPGVCGPDIANQNGNVLEALNGFKTYDLMRQAGCLVNQRSNAYCFVESVASSSPVDTYFYALPIGTPVPQKSIPSCSPCIKSLMSLYAGYATDKSLPLSKVYSPAQKLAASSCGPDYAQAMANSAVTRTAVTTVSFWLFFGVALGVLLATGASTSHLSQALAISHRDSYTYPAMNFEDVEERDGVRLSWNVWPSSRIEATRTVVPIAALYTPLKQREDLPPVLYEPVTCKPPCRAILNPYCQIDVRGKLWICPFCLQRNAFPPHYKDISNTNLPAELLPKYTTIEYTLSRPAPVPPIFLFVVDTCLDEEDLKALRDALVLSLSLLPAHALVGLITFGTMTQVHELGYAECSKSYVFRGGKEYTAKQIQDMLNLSSANRAAPRPGQPVPPQSFGAARFLLPISQVEFQLTSILEQLARDPWPVANDKRPLRCTGVAISVAVGLLESTFSNTGARIMVFSGGPATEGPGMVVSNELREPIRSHHDIDRDSVKHFKRASKFYEGLAKRAAQNGHAIDLFAGCLDQVGLLEMKLLANMTNGVIVLSDSFATSIFKQSFIRIFNKDAQGHLQMGFNATFDVQTTKELKVSGLIGHAISANKKSACVGETEIGIAQTSAWKICTLTPRTSTAVYFEVVTPAGQPLQAGSRGLIQFVTHFQHSSGQMRLRVSTIARNFAEAGSPTISASFDQEAAAVLMARIAVFKAEIDDSPDVLRWLDRMLIRLCQKFADYRKEDTMSFRLADNFSIYPQFMFHLRRSQFLQVFNNSPDETAFYR
;
A
#
# COMPACT_ATOMS: atom_id res chain seq x y z
N MET A 1 -18.44 46.92 -20.04
CA MET A 1 -18.21 46.37 -21.40
C MET A 1 -17.42 45.09 -21.23
N PHE A 2 -17.89 43.88 -21.49
CA PHE A 2 -18.95 43.40 -22.39
C PHE A 2 -19.76 42.28 -21.71
N THR A 3 -21.08 42.31 -21.92
CA THR A 3 -22.05 41.26 -21.61
C THR A 3 -22.13 40.26 -22.77
N PRO A 4 -22.27 38.94 -22.51
CA PRO A 4 -22.45 37.95 -23.58
C PRO A 4 -23.90 37.90 -24.09
N PRO A 5 -24.14 37.61 -25.39
CA PRO A 5 -25.48 37.47 -25.97
C PRO A 5 -26.06 36.04 -25.80
N PRO A 6 -27.40 35.89 -25.87
CA PRO A 6 -28.10 34.62 -25.61
C PRO A 6 -28.34 33.76 -26.86
N SER A 7 -28.53 32.45 -26.63
CA SER A 7 -28.89 31.43 -27.62
C SER A 7 -30.36 31.52 -28.10
N PRO A 8 -30.69 31.12 -29.34
CA PRO A 8 -32.08 31.00 -29.80
C PRO A 8 -32.61 29.54 -29.84
N LEU A 9 -33.91 29.41 -29.57
CA LEU A 9 -34.82 28.29 -29.87
C LEU A 9 -36.15 28.91 -30.39
N PRO A 10 -37.11 28.15 -30.95
CA PRO A 10 -37.14 27.48 -32.25
C PRO A 10 -38.28 28.05 -33.13
N ILE A 11 -39.38 27.31 -33.42
CA ILE A 11 -40.63 27.63 -34.17
C ILE A 11 -40.59 27.51 -35.75
N PRO A 12 -41.72 27.21 -36.46
CA PRO A 12 -41.96 25.93 -37.18
C PRO A 12 -42.67 26.06 -38.57
N ASN A 13 -43.12 24.91 -39.12
CA ASN A 13 -44.19 24.67 -40.14
C ASN A 13 -43.86 24.72 -41.66
N ASP A 14 -43.79 23.52 -42.29
CA ASP A 14 -44.66 22.92 -43.37
C ASP A 14 -45.10 23.75 -44.61
N PRO A 15 -45.64 23.20 -45.74
CA PRO A 15 -46.10 21.81 -46.04
C PRO A 15 -45.92 21.23 -47.50
N ILE A 16 -46.14 19.89 -47.66
CA ILE A 16 -46.99 19.11 -48.65
C ILE A 16 -46.63 19.17 -50.17
N ALA A 17 -46.70 18.15 -51.07
CA ALA A 17 -47.44 16.88 -51.30
C ALA A 17 -46.74 16.12 -52.50
N ALA A 18 -47.05 14.90 -52.95
CA ALA A 18 -47.77 13.69 -52.51
C ALA A 18 -47.82 12.71 -53.72
N ALA A 19 -47.83 11.38 -53.48
CA ALA A 19 -48.57 10.37 -54.26
C ALA A 19 -48.53 8.98 -53.58
N GLY A 20 -49.72 8.37 -53.34
CA GLY A 20 -49.97 7.06 -52.68
C GLY A 20 -49.88 5.84 -53.63
N ALA A 21 -50.34 4.62 -53.32
CA ALA A 21 -51.28 4.12 -52.31
C ALA A 21 -51.26 2.55 -52.16
N GLY A 22 -51.52 2.05 -50.92
CA GLY A 22 -52.28 0.83 -50.50
C GLY A 22 -51.77 -0.62 -50.75
N PRO A 23 -52.31 -1.68 -50.08
CA PRO A 23 -53.22 -1.75 -48.91
C PRO A 23 -52.80 -2.74 -47.76
N LEU A 24 -53.62 -2.77 -46.70
CA LEU A 24 -53.52 -3.47 -45.41
C LEU A 24 -53.99 -4.94 -45.37
N GLU A 25 -53.34 -5.78 -44.54
CA GLU A 25 -53.84 -6.98 -43.81
C GLU A 25 -52.74 -7.41 -42.80
N SER A 26 -52.93 -8.07 -41.65
CA SER A 26 -54.03 -8.38 -40.73
C SER A 26 -53.40 -8.73 -39.35
N LYS A 27 -54.11 -8.51 -38.23
CA LYS A 27 -53.67 -8.84 -36.85
C LYS A 27 -53.76 -10.36 -36.58
N PRO A 28 -52.80 -10.99 -35.86
CA PRO A 28 -53.07 -12.27 -35.19
C PRO A 28 -53.52 -12.08 -33.73
N LYS A 29 -54.43 -12.97 -33.36
CA LYS A 29 -55.27 -13.02 -32.16
C LYS A 29 -54.47 -13.31 -30.86
N ARG A 30 -54.90 -12.69 -29.76
CA ARG A 30 -54.62 -13.17 -28.39
C ARG A 30 -55.22 -14.57 -28.20
N SER A 31 -54.39 -15.59 -28.01
CA SER A 31 -54.84 -16.89 -27.52
C SER A 31 -55.02 -16.84 -26.00
N ARG A 32 -56.19 -17.29 -25.54
CA ARG A 32 -56.43 -17.64 -24.13
C ARG A 32 -55.63 -18.91 -23.83
N LEU A 33 -54.61 -18.83 -22.98
CA LEU A 33 -54.01 -20.00 -22.36
C LEU A 33 -55.01 -20.58 -21.35
N SER A 34 -55.20 -21.90 -21.40
CA SER A 34 -56.19 -22.66 -20.64
C SER A 34 -55.85 -22.72 -19.16
N GLY A 35 -56.87 -22.91 -18.31
CA GLY A 35 -56.74 -23.03 -16.85
C GLY A 35 -55.79 -24.14 -16.36
N HIS A 36 -55.41 -25.08 -17.24
CA HIS A 36 -54.44 -26.14 -16.93
C HIS A 36 -52.98 -25.66 -16.87
N GLN A 37 -52.62 -24.56 -17.56
CA GLN A 37 -51.24 -24.03 -17.55
C GLN A 37 -50.96 -23.06 -16.39
N ARG A 38 -51.98 -22.55 -15.70
CA ARG A 38 -51.81 -21.78 -14.46
C ARG A 38 -51.66 -22.67 -13.22
N LEU A 39 -52.08 -23.94 -13.28
CA LEU A 39 -51.91 -24.91 -12.20
C LEU A 39 -50.48 -25.49 -12.18
N LEU A 40 -49.87 -25.68 -13.36
CA LEU A 40 -48.49 -26.19 -13.49
C LEU A 40 -47.40 -25.19 -13.06
N SER A 41 -47.64 -23.86 -13.19
CA SER A 41 -46.67 -22.84 -12.75
C SER A 41 -46.64 -22.60 -11.23
N LEU A 42 -47.62 -23.11 -10.48
CA LEU A 42 -47.70 -23.00 -9.02
C LEU A 42 -47.33 -24.30 -8.30
N VAL A 43 -47.56 -25.46 -8.93
CA VAL A 43 -47.34 -26.78 -8.31
C VAL A 43 -45.88 -27.25 -8.41
N VAL A 44 -45.19 -26.94 -9.51
CA VAL A 44 -43.80 -27.37 -9.73
C VAL A 44 -42.80 -26.79 -8.71
N PRO A 45 -42.86 -25.50 -8.32
CA PRO A 45 -41.96 -24.94 -7.30
C PRO A 45 -42.19 -25.55 -5.90
N VAL A 46 -43.43 -25.91 -5.57
CA VAL A 46 -43.81 -26.48 -4.26
C VAL A 46 -43.37 -27.95 -4.15
N ILE A 47 -43.48 -28.73 -5.23
CA ILE A 47 -42.99 -30.11 -5.28
C ILE A 47 -41.46 -30.16 -5.18
N VAL A 48 -40.75 -29.22 -5.81
CA VAL A 48 -39.28 -29.12 -5.72
C VAL A 48 -38.83 -28.76 -4.29
N LEU A 49 -39.54 -27.87 -3.60
CA LEU A 49 -39.27 -27.55 -2.19
C LEU A 49 -39.55 -28.73 -1.24
N VAL A 50 -40.60 -29.51 -1.50
CA VAL A 50 -40.92 -30.72 -0.71
C VAL A 50 -39.87 -31.82 -0.94
N LEU A 51 -39.38 -32.01 -2.16
CA LEU A 51 -38.32 -32.98 -2.46
C LEU A 51 -36.97 -32.61 -1.82
N ILE A 52 -36.63 -31.31 -1.75
CA ILE A 52 -35.44 -30.83 -1.03
C ILE A 52 -35.58 -31.09 0.49
N SER A 53 -36.78 -30.93 1.04
CA SER A 53 -37.04 -31.21 2.48
C SER A 53 -37.03 -32.70 2.84
N LEU A 54 -37.38 -33.59 1.90
CA LEU A 54 -37.37 -35.04 2.09
C LEU A 54 -35.98 -35.66 1.90
N ALA A 55 -35.16 -35.12 0.98
CA ALA A 55 -33.75 -35.54 0.83
C ALA A 55 -32.89 -35.16 2.06
N SER A 56 -33.30 -34.13 2.80
CA SER A 56 -32.65 -33.69 4.05
C SER A 56 -32.95 -34.56 5.26
N ARG A 57 -33.92 -35.51 5.17
CA ARG A 57 -34.36 -36.37 6.27
C ARG A 57 -33.88 -37.84 6.18
N HIS A 58 -33.07 -38.18 5.17
CA HIS A 58 -32.56 -39.55 4.98
C HIS A 58 -31.04 -39.70 5.12
N ALA A 59 -30.35 -38.72 5.68
CA ALA A 59 -28.91 -38.78 5.93
C ALA A 59 -28.53 -38.62 7.41
N VAL A 60 -29.37 -39.06 8.36
CA VAL A 60 -28.94 -39.38 9.72
C VAL A 60 -29.88 -40.48 10.24
N ASP A 61 -29.41 -41.72 10.20
CA ASP A 61 -29.67 -42.79 11.19
C ASP A 61 -29.27 -44.15 10.60
N ARG A 62 -28.13 -44.69 11.04
CA ARG A 62 -28.13 -45.99 11.73
C ARG A 62 -26.83 -46.23 12.53
N PRO A 63 -26.93 -46.91 13.68
CA PRO A 63 -25.94 -46.91 14.76
C PRO A 63 -25.13 -48.23 14.82
N MET A 64 -24.11 -48.27 15.67
CA MET A 64 -23.68 -49.51 16.34
C MET A 64 -23.41 -49.25 17.82
N ASP A 65 -24.00 -50.13 18.63
CA ASP A 65 -24.15 -50.18 20.09
C ASP A 65 -22.89 -50.65 20.86
N ILE A 66 -23.06 -50.61 22.20
CA ILE A 66 -22.41 -51.38 23.31
C ILE A 66 -21.49 -50.50 24.17
N ASP A 67 -21.65 -50.32 25.49
CA ASP A 67 -22.62 -50.78 26.50
C ASP A 67 -22.55 -49.78 27.67
N VAL A 68 -23.66 -49.53 28.38
CA VAL A 68 -23.69 -48.77 29.64
C VAL A 68 -24.25 -49.68 30.72
N SER A 69 -23.40 -50.02 31.70
CA SER A 69 -23.88 -50.44 33.01
C SER A 69 -23.21 -49.61 34.10
N SER A 70 -24.05 -49.09 34.99
CA SER A 70 -23.81 -48.36 36.25
C SER A 70 -23.96 -46.82 36.22
N ALA A 71 -25.22 -46.39 36.28
CA ALA A 71 -25.61 -45.24 37.09
C ALA A 71 -25.76 -45.69 38.57
N PRO A 72 -25.62 -44.76 39.53
CA PRO A 72 -26.84 -44.14 40.05
C PRO A 72 -26.77 -42.61 40.17
N ALA A 73 -27.92 -41.98 39.95
CA ALA A 73 -28.26 -40.58 40.20
C ALA A 73 -29.06 -40.48 41.53
N PRO A 74 -29.84 -39.40 41.82
CA PRO A 74 -29.49 -38.01 42.15
C PRO A 74 -30.26 -37.48 43.41
N HIS A 75 -30.04 -36.24 43.85
CA HIS A 75 -31.03 -35.36 44.52
C HIS A 75 -30.52 -33.90 44.47
N ALA A 76 -31.18 -32.96 43.75
CA ALA A 76 -32.29 -32.08 44.15
C ALA A 76 -31.83 -30.82 44.95
N ALA A 77 -32.37 -29.60 44.84
CA ALA A 77 -33.26 -28.91 43.90
C ALA A 77 -33.32 -27.39 44.24
N SER A 78 -33.67 -26.56 43.24
CA SER A 78 -34.54 -25.36 43.23
C SER A 78 -34.47 -24.23 44.28
N HIS A 79 -34.37 -22.97 43.79
CA HIS A 79 -35.30 -21.83 44.05
C HIS A 79 -34.91 -20.63 43.14
N TRP A 80 -35.55 -20.41 41.98
CA TRP A 80 -36.69 -19.52 41.68
C TRP A 80 -36.49 -17.98 41.87
N ALA A 81 -36.36 -17.33 40.71
CA ALA A 81 -37.15 -16.19 40.20
C ALA A 81 -37.02 -14.76 40.80
N ASN A 82 -36.42 -13.90 39.98
CA ASN A 82 -36.82 -12.53 39.60
C ASN A 82 -37.96 -11.84 40.39
N ARG A 83 -37.69 -10.61 40.89
CA ARG A 83 -38.59 -9.45 40.72
C ARG A 83 -37.93 -8.09 41.06
N VAL A 84 -37.74 -7.29 40.01
CA VAL A 84 -38.29 -5.93 39.79
C VAL A 84 -37.81 -4.74 40.66
N SER A 85 -37.09 -3.85 39.95
CA SER A 85 -37.14 -2.36 39.92
C SER A 85 -36.84 -1.48 41.14
N GLY A 86 -36.01 -0.46 40.88
CA GLY A 86 -36.50 0.92 41.01
C GLY A 86 -35.81 1.85 42.01
N LEU A 87 -34.90 2.68 41.49
CA LEU A 87 -34.70 4.10 41.79
C LEU A 87 -34.41 4.62 43.24
N LYS A 88 -33.25 5.30 43.30
CA LYS A 88 -32.96 6.66 43.83
C LYS A 88 -32.70 6.91 45.33
N ARG A 89 -31.52 7.54 45.52
CA ARG A 89 -31.15 8.70 46.37
C ARG A 89 -31.18 8.54 47.90
N HIS A 90 -30.03 8.72 48.57
CA HIS A 90 -29.65 9.96 49.28
C HIS A 90 -28.26 9.88 49.95
N ILE A 91 -27.60 11.04 49.99
CA ILE A 91 -26.33 11.44 50.66
C ILE A 91 -26.58 11.60 52.19
N PRO A 92 -25.62 11.35 53.12
CA PRO A 92 -24.82 12.45 53.70
C PRO A 92 -23.37 12.17 54.19
N LYS A 93 -22.47 13.11 53.84
CA LYS A 93 -21.50 13.92 54.64
C LYS A 93 -20.60 13.33 55.77
N ARG A 94 -19.28 13.46 55.54
CA ARG A 94 -18.18 14.17 56.27
C ARG A 94 -18.04 14.15 57.81
N LEU A 95 -16.78 13.92 58.25
CA LEU A 95 -15.90 14.75 59.14
C LEU A 95 -14.45 14.20 58.98
N ALA A 96 -13.46 14.91 58.39
CA ALA A 96 -12.46 15.83 58.98
C ALA A 96 -11.51 15.14 60.01
N SER A 97 -10.19 15.36 60.13
CA SER A 97 -9.11 16.15 59.50
C SER A 97 -7.86 15.93 60.38
N ALA A 98 -6.63 15.85 59.84
CA ALA A 98 -5.40 16.38 60.48
C ALA A 98 -4.13 16.06 59.65
N ASP A 99 -3.43 17.12 59.26
CA ASP A 99 -1.98 17.22 58.98
C ASP A 99 -1.42 18.19 60.05
N PRO A 100 -0.11 18.18 60.44
CA PRO A 100 0.91 18.94 59.69
C PRO A 100 2.41 18.50 59.77
N ALA A 101 3.11 18.76 58.66
CA ALA A 101 4.42 19.43 58.42
C ALA A 101 5.75 19.18 59.21
N ASP A 102 6.83 19.27 58.39
CA ASP A 102 8.23 19.73 58.59
C ASP A 102 9.32 18.85 59.24
N GLN A 103 10.39 18.57 58.46
CA GLN A 103 11.77 19.00 58.77
C GLN A 103 12.79 18.79 57.64
N LEU A 104 13.76 19.71 57.59
CA LEU A 104 14.75 20.05 56.56
C LEU A 104 16.14 19.41 56.79
N LEU A 105 16.82 19.03 55.68
CA LEU A 105 18.29 19.10 55.37
C LEU A 105 19.28 18.29 56.25
N PRO A 106 20.59 18.08 55.89
CA PRO A 106 21.39 18.63 54.77
C PRO A 106 22.29 17.66 53.97
N VAL A 107 22.85 18.21 52.89
CA VAL A 107 24.01 17.75 52.07
C VAL A 107 25.30 17.62 52.89
N PRO A 108 26.26 16.79 52.45
CA PRO A 108 27.64 17.28 52.38
C PRO A 108 28.35 16.98 51.04
N THR A 109 29.06 18.01 50.60
CA THR A 109 30.06 18.10 49.53
C THR A 109 31.39 17.49 49.98
N ALA A 110 32.11 16.78 49.11
CA ALA A 110 33.57 16.67 49.18
C ALA A 110 34.19 16.30 47.81
N THR A 111 35.37 16.86 47.60
CA THR A 111 36.11 17.13 46.38
C THR A 111 37.17 16.06 46.01
N THR A 112 37.55 16.07 44.73
CA THR A 112 38.88 15.75 44.13
C THR A 112 39.47 14.33 44.24
N SER A 113 39.58 13.64 43.08
CA SER A 113 40.88 13.27 42.44
C SER A 113 40.69 12.37 41.20
N ALA A 114 41.20 12.79 40.04
CA ALA A 114 41.65 11.91 38.94
C ALA A 114 43.20 11.78 39.04
N PRO A 115 43.91 10.86 38.35
CA PRO A 115 43.51 10.02 37.22
C PRO A 115 43.92 8.52 37.33
N GLY A 116 43.28 7.65 36.53
CA GLY A 116 43.64 6.23 36.42
C GLY A 116 42.98 5.58 35.22
N THR A 117 43.74 5.50 34.14
CA THR A 117 43.41 4.97 32.81
C THR A 117 43.07 3.47 32.86
N THR A 118 41.81 3.09 32.62
CA THR A 118 41.46 1.78 32.02
C THR A 118 40.09 1.87 31.35
N THR A 119 40.10 1.70 30.04
CA THR A 119 38.97 1.61 29.11
C THR A 119 37.95 0.55 29.50
N PRO A 120 36.64 0.86 29.56
CA PRO A 120 35.58 -0.11 29.30
C PRO A 120 35.22 -0.05 27.81
N GLN A 121 35.33 -1.19 27.13
CA GLN A 121 34.93 -1.36 25.74
C GLN A 121 33.45 -0.96 25.55
N GLN A 122 33.22 0.11 24.80
CA GLN A 122 31.93 0.38 24.15
C GLN A 122 31.67 -0.71 23.11
N LEU A 123 30.62 -1.52 23.30
CA LEU A 123 30.03 -2.28 22.20
C LEU A 123 29.31 -1.29 21.27
N GLY A 124 29.94 -0.96 20.14
CA GLY A 124 29.32 -0.22 19.06
C GLY A 124 28.23 -1.05 18.38
N ALA A 125 27.01 -0.51 18.32
CA ALA A 125 25.94 -1.02 17.48
C ALA A 125 26.24 -0.70 16.01
N GLY A 126 26.97 -1.59 15.34
CA GLY A 126 27.03 -1.66 13.88
C GLY A 126 25.90 -2.54 13.36
N ILE A 127 25.17 -2.08 12.35
CA ILE A 127 24.20 -2.89 11.62
C ILE A 127 25.00 -3.93 10.81
N SER A 128 25.17 -5.11 11.37
CA SER A 128 25.78 -6.26 10.68
C SER A 128 24.73 -6.91 9.79
N SER A 129 25.01 -7.06 8.49
CA SER A 129 24.22 -7.89 7.56
C SER A 129 24.49 -9.39 7.73
N VAL A 130 25.27 -9.77 8.74
CA VAL A 130 25.64 -11.16 9.04
C VAL A 130 25.06 -11.55 10.39
N ALA A 131 24.35 -12.67 10.42
CA ALA A 131 23.79 -13.26 11.64
C ALA A 131 24.90 -13.51 12.68
N PRO A 132 24.78 -13.01 13.91
CA PRO A 132 25.76 -13.26 14.94
C PRO A 132 25.81 -14.75 15.32
N ALA A 133 27.02 -15.27 15.51
CA ALA A 133 27.20 -16.60 16.09
C ALA A 133 26.63 -16.64 17.52
N ILE A 134 26.16 -17.81 17.93
CA ILE A 134 25.61 -18.06 19.27
C ILE A 134 26.73 -17.85 20.30
N PRO A 135 26.58 -16.89 21.22
CA PRO A 135 27.60 -16.57 22.21
C PRO A 135 27.70 -17.65 23.29
N ASN A 136 28.89 -17.81 23.88
CA ASN A 136 29.13 -18.64 25.05
C ASN A 136 29.86 -17.80 26.12
N PRO A 137 29.21 -17.42 27.25
CA PRO A 137 27.85 -17.77 27.65
C PRO A 137 26.75 -17.11 26.77
N PRO A 138 25.53 -17.67 26.74
CA PRO A 138 24.39 -17.09 26.03
C PRO A 138 24.12 -15.62 26.41
N TRP A 139 23.66 -14.80 25.46
CA TRP A 139 23.27 -13.43 25.77
C TRP A 139 22.05 -13.37 26.69
N PRO A 140 21.96 -12.35 27.56
CA PRO A 140 20.78 -12.14 28.38
C PRO A 140 19.53 -11.98 27.50
N VAL A 141 18.47 -12.70 27.84
CA VAL A 141 17.18 -12.55 27.18
C VAL A 141 16.55 -11.19 27.51
N PRO A 142 15.81 -10.56 26.58
CA PRO A 142 15.09 -9.31 26.87
C PRO A 142 14.12 -9.45 28.04
N THR A 143 14.02 -8.41 28.87
CA THR A 143 13.09 -8.32 29.99
C THR A 143 12.20 -7.07 29.86
N PRO A 144 10.87 -7.22 29.67
CA PRO A 144 10.14 -8.49 29.54
C PRO A 144 10.46 -9.21 28.23
N PHE A 145 10.43 -10.55 28.25
CA PHE A 145 10.54 -11.36 27.04
C PHE A 145 9.35 -11.07 26.10
N PRO A 146 9.48 -11.11 24.75
CA PRO A 146 8.37 -10.92 23.82
C PRO A 146 7.19 -11.83 24.13
N GLN A 147 5.97 -11.33 23.97
CA GLN A 147 4.76 -12.08 24.32
C GLN A 147 3.83 -12.23 23.12
N PRO A 148 3.20 -13.40 22.93
CA PRO A 148 2.11 -13.55 21.99
C PRO A 148 0.98 -12.57 22.29
N PHE A 149 0.32 -12.07 21.24
CA PHE A 149 -0.83 -11.18 21.36
C PHE A 149 -0.54 -9.92 22.23
N ASP A 150 0.66 -9.33 22.06
CA ASP A 150 1.11 -8.16 22.81
C ASP A 150 0.50 -6.81 22.33
N SER A 151 -0.18 -6.80 21.19
CA SER A 151 -1.09 -5.71 20.80
C SER A 151 -2.43 -5.84 21.52
N SER A 152 -3.16 -4.73 21.65
CA SER A 152 -4.56 -4.74 22.09
C SER A 152 -5.36 -5.76 21.27
N LEU A 153 -5.70 -6.89 21.90
CA LEU A 153 -6.59 -7.91 21.32
C LEU A 153 -7.88 -7.21 20.90
N SER A 154 -8.16 -7.17 19.59
CA SER A 154 -9.38 -6.56 19.08
C SER A 154 -10.59 -7.25 19.70
N SER A 155 -11.63 -6.49 20.06
CA SER A 155 -12.85 -6.98 20.72
C SER A 155 -13.73 -7.87 19.84
N ASN A 156 -13.16 -8.53 18.84
CA ASN A 156 -13.85 -9.32 17.81
C ASN A 156 -14.05 -10.78 18.24
N PHE A 157 -14.25 -11.06 19.54
CA PHE A 157 -14.61 -12.39 20.01
C PHE A 157 -16.12 -12.53 20.05
N SER A 158 -16.65 -13.63 19.51
CA SER A 158 -18.09 -13.90 19.46
C SER A 158 -18.69 -14.13 20.85
N THR A 159 -17.86 -14.48 21.84
CA THR A 159 -18.30 -14.71 23.22
C THR A 159 -17.36 -14.06 24.26
N PRO A 160 -17.90 -13.57 25.40
CA PRO A 160 -17.09 -13.11 26.53
C PRO A 160 -16.19 -14.21 27.11
N ALA A 161 -16.61 -15.47 27.02
CA ALA A 161 -15.81 -16.62 27.47
C ALA A 161 -14.50 -16.76 26.69
N CYS A 162 -14.55 -16.57 25.36
CA CYS A 162 -13.35 -16.61 24.53
C CYS A 162 -12.39 -15.45 24.83
N SER A 163 -12.93 -14.22 24.98
CA SER A 163 -12.13 -13.05 25.39
C SER A 163 -11.43 -13.24 26.75
N SER A 164 -12.16 -13.81 27.73
CA SER A 164 -11.62 -14.14 29.05
C SER A 164 -10.52 -15.21 28.97
N PHE A 165 -10.70 -16.24 28.14
CA PHE A 165 -9.69 -17.26 27.89
C PHE A 165 -8.38 -16.65 27.37
N PHE A 166 -8.46 -15.76 26.38
CA PHE A 166 -7.29 -15.06 25.83
C PHE A 166 -6.57 -14.20 26.87
N SER A 167 -7.32 -13.44 27.66
CA SER A 167 -6.75 -12.64 28.74
C SER A 167 -6.07 -13.50 29.81
N SER A 168 -6.64 -14.68 30.10
CA SER A 168 -6.15 -15.62 31.10
C SER A 168 -4.81 -16.25 30.71
N PHE A 169 -4.71 -16.87 29.53
CA PHE A 169 -3.46 -17.54 29.16
C PHE A 169 -2.34 -16.54 28.85
N ALA A 170 -2.65 -15.40 28.20
CA ALA A 170 -1.64 -14.42 27.80
C ALA A 170 -0.96 -13.76 29.00
N THR A 171 -1.66 -13.63 30.13
CA THR A 171 -1.11 -13.08 31.38
C THR A 171 -0.53 -14.16 32.31
N ASN A 172 -0.76 -15.45 32.01
CA ASN A 172 -0.32 -16.56 32.85
C ASN A 172 1.20 -16.77 32.78
N MET A 173 1.90 -16.59 33.90
CA MET A 173 3.36 -16.72 33.97
C MET A 173 3.89 -18.10 33.57
N THR A 174 3.14 -19.17 33.80
CA THR A 174 3.51 -20.54 33.39
C THR A 174 3.54 -20.68 31.87
N PHE A 175 2.55 -20.11 31.18
CA PHE A 175 2.52 -20.05 29.72
C PHE A 175 3.67 -19.17 29.19
N ARG A 176 3.87 -17.99 29.79
CA ARG A 176 4.91 -17.04 29.36
C ARG A 176 6.33 -17.61 29.53
N ALA A 177 6.55 -18.47 30.54
CA ALA A 177 7.81 -19.17 30.75
C ALA A 177 8.20 -20.14 29.61
N CYS A 178 7.23 -20.57 28.80
CA CYS A 178 7.44 -21.47 27.67
C CYS A 178 7.90 -20.77 26.39
N ARG A 179 7.91 -19.43 26.34
CA ARG A 179 8.47 -18.63 25.23
C ARG A 179 8.10 -19.17 23.83
N PRO A 180 6.80 -19.28 23.50
CA PRO A 180 6.33 -20.04 22.35
C PRO A 180 6.61 -19.34 21.01
N PHE A 181 7.73 -19.66 20.37
CA PHE A 181 8.05 -19.15 19.02
C PHE A 181 6.95 -19.44 18.00
N SER A 182 6.19 -20.53 18.16
CA SER A 182 5.00 -20.85 17.35
C SER A 182 3.93 -19.76 17.37
N LEU A 183 3.81 -19.01 18.46
CA LEU A 183 2.86 -17.92 18.61
C LEU A 183 3.53 -16.56 18.37
N LEU A 184 4.79 -16.39 18.76
CA LEU A 184 5.51 -15.13 18.55
C LEU A 184 5.64 -14.77 17.07
N LEU A 185 5.90 -15.75 16.20
CA LEU A 185 6.09 -15.54 14.77
C LEU A 185 4.85 -14.99 14.04
N GLY A 186 3.65 -15.21 14.56
CA GLY A 186 2.40 -14.73 13.97
C GLY A 186 1.77 -13.55 14.70
N THR A 187 1.99 -13.44 16.02
CA THR A 187 1.10 -12.63 16.89
C THR A 187 1.80 -11.59 17.76
N SER A 188 3.14 -11.54 17.79
CA SER A 188 3.90 -10.62 18.67
C SER A 188 4.56 -9.48 17.89
N ASN A 189 4.09 -8.26 18.12
CA ASN A 189 4.69 -7.05 17.56
C ASN A 189 6.08 -6.78 18.14
N THR A 190 6.29 -7.11 19.43
CA THR A 190 7.60 -7.00 20.06
C THR A 190 8.60 -7.92 19.36
N PHE A 191 8.20 -9.16 19.05
CA PHE A 191 9.04 -10.09 18.29
C PHE A 191 9.33 -9.58 16.88
N PHE A 192 8.34 -9.01 16.19
CA PHE A 192 8.54 -8.41 14.86
C PHE A 192 9.54 -7.25 14.86
N ASN A 193 9.48 -6.38 15.88
CA ASN A 193 10.42 -5.27 16.00
C ASN A 193 11.86 -5.75 16.26
N ILE A 194 12.03 -6.80 17.07
CA ILE A 194 13.34 -7.39 17.39
C ILE A 194 14.03 -7.99 16.16
N GLN A 195 13.31 -8.36 15.10
CA GLN A 195 13.93 -8.87 13.87
C GLN A 195 14.90 -7.86 13.22
N SER A 196 14.75 -6.56 13.50
CA SER A 196 15.68 -5.52 13.05
C SER A 196 17.00 -5.48 13.85
N ASN A 197 17.07 -6.14 15.00
CA ASN A 197 18.23 -6.22 15.87
C ASN A 197 18.69 -7.68 15.98
N LEU A 198 19.58 -8.12 15.09
CA LEU A 198 20.02 -9.52 15.03
C LEU A 198 20.68 -10.02 16.32
N THR A 199 21.29 -9.14 17.11
CA THR A 199 21.89 -9.50 18.40
C THR A 199 20.81 -9.88 19.40
N GLU A 200 19.79 -9.03 19.52
CA GLU A 200 18.64 -9.26 20.39
C GLU A 200 17.78 -10.41 19.88
N LEU A 201 17.65 -10.58 18.57
CA LEU A 201 16.97 -11.72 17.96
C LEU A 201 17.65 -13.04 18.30
N THR A 202 18.99 -13.10 18.22
CA THR A 202 19.77 -14.27 18.68
C THR A 202 19.54 -14.56 20.16
N ALA A 203 19.44 -13.54 21.01
CA ALA A 203 19.11 -13.71 22.43
C ALA A 203 17.68 -14.26 22.63
N VAL A 204 16.71 -13.79 21.84
CA VAL A 204 15.32 -14.29 21.89
C VAL A 204 15.20 -15.73 21.39
N MET A 205 15.90 -16.10 20.31
CA MET A 205 15.96 -17.48 19.84
C MET A 205 16.65 -18.39 20.85
N GLY A 206 17.75 -17.93 21.46
CA GLY A 206 18.39 -18.62 22.58
C GLY A 206 17.44 -18.83 23.76
N GLY A 207 16.66 -17.80 24.11
CA GLY A 207 15.64 -17.90 25.15
C GLY A 207 14.50 -18.87 24.82
N THR A 208 14.14 -19.04 23.54
CA THR A 208 13.16 -20.05 23.09
C THR A 208 13.70 -21.46 23.24
N CYS A 209 15.00 -21.64 22.98
CA CYS A 209 15.68 -22.93 23.12
C CYS A 209 15.96 -23.31 24.57
N ASP A 210 16.24 -22.33 25.41
CA ASP A 210 16.52 -22.48 26.84
C ASP A 210 15.44 -21.79 27.68
N THR A 211 14.32 -22.50 27.88
CA THR A 211 13.17 -22.03 28.66
C THR A 211 13.39 -22.25 30.15
N THR A 212 12.84 -21.37 31.00
CA THR A 212 12.92 -21.52 32.46
C THR A 212 12.08 -22.68 33.00
N ARG A 213 11.19 -23.24 32.18
CA ARG A 213 10.33 -24.38 32.47
C ARG A 213 10.75 -25.57 31.59
N SER A 214 10.59 -26.79 32.10
CA SER A 214 10.95 -27.99 31.33
C SER A 214 10.14 -28.08 30.03
N ILE A 215 10.72 -28.67 29.00
CA ILE A 215 10.05 -28.79 27.70
C ILE A 215 8.76 -29.63 27.81
N ASP A 216 8.77 -30.71 28.60
CA ASP A 216 7.62 -31.60 28.75
C ASP A 216 6.46 -30.92 29.50
N ASP A 217 6.76 -30.08 30.48
CA ASP A 217 5.76 -29.24 31.13
C ASP A 217 5.16 -28.21 30.17
N CYS A 218 5.98 -27.64 29.29
CA CYS A 218 5.52 -26.68 28.28
C CYS A 218 4.66 -27.35 27.21
N ARG A 219 5.03 -28.55 26.75
CA ARG A 219 4.19 -29.37 25.87
C ARG A 219 2.84 -29.65 26.50
N THR A 220 2.85 -30.12 27.74
CA THR A 220 1.61 -30.39 28.51
C THR A 220 0.73 -29.14 28.64
N THR A 221 1.34 -27.98 28.88
CA THR A 221 0.61 -26.70 28.97
C THR A 221 -0.02 -26.32 27.63
N MET A 222 0.70 -26.46 26.53
CA MET A 222 0.21 -26.13 25.18
C MET A 222 -0.86 -27.11 24.70
N ASP A 223 -0.70 -28.40 24.96
CA ASP A 223 -1.70 -29.43 24.65
C ASP A 223 -2.99 -29.19 25.42
N TRP A 224 -2.88 -28.82 26.70
CA TRP A 224 -4.02 -28.42 27.50
C TRP A 224 -4.73 -27.20 26.90
N LEU A 225 -4.00 -26.12 26.57
CA LEU A 225 -4.57 -24.92 25.94
C LEU A 225 -5.25 -25.23 24.58
N ALA A 226 -4.64 -26.10 23.76
CA ALA A 226 -5.21 -26.56 22.51
C ALA A 226 -6.52 -27.35 22.72
N SER A 227 -6.63 -28.12 23.80
CA SER A 227 -7.84 -28.86 24.16
C SER A 227 -8.94 -27.98 24.76
N GLU A 228 -8.59 -26.90 25.44
CA GLU A 228 -9.56 -25.97 26.04
C GLU A 228 -10.17 -25.03 25.00
N ILE A 229 -9.36 -24.45 24.11
CA ILE A 229 -9.82 -23.44 23.14
C ILE A 229 -10.89 -24.01 22.17
N VAL A 230 -10.85 -25.32 21.89
CA VAL A 230 -11.83 -25.98 21.00
C VAL A 230 -13.18 -26.28 21.66
N LYS A 231 -13.30 -26.12 22.99
CA LYS A 231 -14.55 -26.43 23.69
C LYS A 231 -15.67 -25.47 23.27
N PRO A 232 -16.90 -25.97 23.06
CA PRO A 232 -18.05 -25.13 22.69
C PRO A 232 -18.34 -23.98 23.67
N GLY A 233 -18.02 -24.15 24.96
CA GLY A 233 -18.19 -23.12 25.99
C GLY A 233 -17.05 -22.11 26.12
N VAL A 234 -15.95 -22.26 25.37
CA VAL A 234 -14.78 -21.38 25.43
C VAL A 234 -14.68 -20.54 24.15
N CYS A 235 -14.10 -21.08 23.06
CA CYS A 235 -13.99 -20.40 21.78
C CYS A 235 -14.59 -21.21 20.60
N GLY A 236 -15.35 -22.28 20.87
CA GLY A 236 -15.96 -23.12 19.82
C GLY A 236 -16.78 -22.35 18.76
N PRO A 237 -17.64 -21.39 19.13
CA PRO A 237 -18.35 -20.55 18.16
C PRO A 237 -17.40 -19.72 17.28
N ASP A 238 -16.32 -19.18 17.86
CA ASP A 238 -15.32 -18.40 17.12
C ASP A 238 -14.51 -19.26 16.14
N ILE A 239 -14.26 -20.53 16.47
CA ILE A 239 -13.65 -21.50 15.54
C ILE A 239 -14.60 -21.81 14.37
N ALA A 240 -15.89 -22.00 14.65
CA ALA A 240 -16.90 -22.21 13.61
C ALA A 240 -17.00 -21.01 12.66
N ASN A 241 -16.87 -19.79 13.21
CA ASN A 241 -16.87 -18.54 12.46
C ASN A 241 -15.52 -18.21 11.78
N GLN A 242 -14.52 -19.09 11.86
CA GLN A 242 -13.18 -18.88 11.29
C GLN A 242 -12.48 -17.61 11.82
N ASN A 243 -12.62 -17.31 13.11
CA ASN A 243 -11.97 -16.17 13.74
C ASN A 243 -10.43 -16.31 13.68
N GLY A 244 -9.77 -15.35 13.04
CA GLY A 244 -8.32 -15.38 12.80
C GLY A 244 -7.49 -15.54 14.08
N ASN A 245 -7.77 -14.76 15.12
CA ASN A 245 -7.01 -14.80 16.38
C ASN A 245 -7.13 -16.16 17.08
N VAL A 246 -8.33 -16.77 17.04
CA VAL A 246 -8.61 -18.06 17.67
C VAL A 246 -7.97 -19.21 16.90
N LEU A 247 -8.03 -19.16 15.57
CA LEU A 247 -7.37 -20.15 14.72
C LEU A 247 -5.84 -20.06 14.84
N GLU A 248 -5.29 -18.85 14.92
CA GLU A 248 -3.86 -18.63 15.08
C GLU A 248 -3.35 -19.09 16.45
N ALA A 249 -4.09 -18.82 17.53
CA ALA A 249 -3.79 -19.37 18.85
C ALA A 249 -3.82 -20.90 18.87
N LEU A 250 -4.88 -21.51 18.33
CA LEU A 250 -5.03 -22.96 18.27
C LEU A 250 -3.89 -23.61 17.47
N ASN A 251 -3.55 -23.05 16.31
CA ASN A 251 -2.45 -23.55 15.49
C ASN A 251 -1.10 -23.37 16.19
N GLY A 252 -0.87 -22.24 16.86
CA GLY A 252 0.35 -21.99 17.61
C GLY A 252 0.52 -22.91 18.83
N PHE A 253 -0.56 -23.28 19.51
CA PHE A 253 -0.52 -24.29 20.59
C PHE A 253 -0.12 -25.67 20.05
N LYS A 254 -0.80 -26.13 18.98
CA LYS A 254 -0.54 -27.44 18.37
C LYS A 254 0.86 -27.58 17.76
N THR A 255 1.42 -26.47 17.28
CA THR A 255 2.72 -26.47 16.57
C THR A 255 3.88 -26.05 17.47
N TYR A 256 3.66 -25.87 18.77
CA TYR A 256 4.67 -25.40 19.72
C TYR A 256 5.98 -26.21 19.67
N ASP A 257 5.89 -27.53 19.78
CA ASP A 257 7.08 -28.40 19.80
C ASP A 257 7.86 -28.34 18.48
N LEU A 258 7.13 -28.44 17.37
CA LEU A 258 7.68 -28.36 16.01
C LEU A 258 8.39 -27.03 15.76
N MET A 259 7.73 -25.91 16.11
CA MET A 259 8.30 -24.58 15.91
C MET A 259 9.46 -24.31 16.84
N ARG A 260 9.46 -24.82 18.07
CA ARG A 260 10.63 -24.74 18.94
C ARG A 260 11.82 -25.47 18.32
N GLN A 261 11.62 -26.70 17.82
CA GLN A 261 12.69 -27.43 17.14
C GLN A 261 13.20 -26.67 15.91
N ALA A 262 12.30 -26.08 15.11
CA ALA A 262 12.66 -25.26 13.96
C ALA A 262 13.47 -24.01 14.36
N GLY A 263 13.03 -23.28 15.39
CA GLY A 263 13.71 -22.10 15.91
C GLY A 263 15.09 -22.40 16.50
N CYS A 264 15.29 -23.63 17.01
CA CYS A 264 16.54 -24.09 17.60
C CYS A 264 17.50 -24.75 16.62
N LEU A 265 17.19 -24.78 15.32
CA LEU A 265 18.14 -25.24 14.31
C LEU A 265 19.34 -24.28 14.26
N VAL A 266 20.54 -24.85 14.28
CA VAL A 266 21.81 -24.12 14.23
C VAL A 266 22.56 -24.50 12.97
N ASN A 267 23.03 -23.50 12.24
CA ASN A 267 23.96 -23.72 11.14
C ASN A 267 25.33 -24.08 11.73
N GLN A 268 25.76 -25.32 11.53
CA GLN A 268 27.03 -25.82 12.05
C GLN A 268 28.26 -25.06 11.52
N ARG A 269 28.11 -24.33 10.41
CA ARG A 269 29.23 -23.64 9.75
C ARG A 269 29.46 -22.23 10.30
N SER A 270 28.40 -21.49 10.56
CA SER A 270 28.44 -20.13 11.11
C SER A 270 28.25 -20.09 12.62
N ASN A 271 27.81 -21.22 13.21
CA ASN A 271 27.36 -21.31 14.61
C ASN A 271 26.24 -20.31 14.94
N ALA A 272 25.39 -19.94 13.98
CA ALA A 272 24.24 -19.04 14.18
C ALA A 272 22.91 -19.81 14.12
N TYR A 273 21.87 -19.28 14.78
CA TYR A 273 20.51 -19.82 14.64
C TYR A 273 20.03 -19.66 13.20
N CYS A 274 19.49 -20.73 12.62
CA CYS A 274 19.02 -20.75 11.24
C CYS A 274 17.89 -19.75 10.95
N PHE A 275 17.09 -19.40 11.95
CA PHE A 275 16.08 -18.34 11.82
C PHE A 275 16.71 -16.94 11.78
N VAL A 276 17.77 -16.72 12.54
CA VAL A 276 18.49 -15.43 12.52
C VAL A 276 19.20 -15.25 11.18
N GLU A 277 19.76 -16.33 10.61
CA GLU A 277 20.34 -16.30 9.26
C GLU A 277 19.32 -15.99 8.17
N SER A 278 18.11 -16.55 8.27
CA SER A 278 17.07 -16.28 7.28
C SER A 278 16.59 -14.82 7.33
N VAL A 279 16.57 -14.21 8.52
CA VAL A 279 16.26 -12.78 8.72
C VAL A 279 17.43 -11.88 8.31
N ALA A 280 18.68 -12.28 8.55
CA ALA A 280 19.87 -11.52 8.19
C ALA A 280 20.16 -11.50 6.68
N SER A 281 19.61 -12.47 5.92
CA SER A 281 19.78 -12.58 4.48
C SER A 281 19.30 -11.31 3.75
N SER A 282 20.06 -10.88 2.74
CA SER A 282 19.69 -9.76 1.85
C SER A 282 18.40 -10.01 1.07
N SER A 283 17.97 -11.27 0.97
CA SER A 283 16.66 -11.67 0.46
C SER A 283 16.09 -12.74 1.40
N PRO A 284 15.22 -12.38 2.36
CA PRO A 284 14.77 -13.27 3.44
C PRO A 284 13.70 -14.26 2.97
N VAL A 285 13.82 -14.81 1.76
CA VAL A 285 12.88 -15.80 1.19
C VAL A 285 12.74 -17.02 2.10
N ASP A 286 13.82 -17.39 2.77
CA ASP A 286 13.88 -18.50 3.70
C ASP A 286 12.97 -18.30 4.93
N THR A 287 12.60 -17.06 5.27
CA THR A 287 11.67 -16.80 6.39
C THR A 287 10.27 -17.34 6.11
N TYR A 288 9.83 -17.40 4.85
CA TYR A 288 8.55 -18.02 4.48
C TYR A 288 8.47 -19.50 4.85
N PHE A 289 9.60 -20.21 4.86
CA PHE A 289 9.62 -21.61 5.27
C PHE A 289 9.34 -21.78 6.76
N TYR A 290 9.64 -20.78 7.60
CA TYR A 290 9.30 -20.81 9.02
C TYR A 290 7.80 -20.58 9.29
N ALA A 291 7.05 -20.09 8.31
CA ALA A 291 5.61 -19.90 8.39
C ALA A 291 4.78 -21.12 7.94
N LEU A 292 5.43 -22.17 7.39
CA LEU A 292 4.76 -23.39 6.96
C LEU A 292 4.02 -24.12 8.10
N PRO A 293 4.60 -24.30 9.30
CA PRO A 293 3.92 -25.02 10.37
C PRO A 293 2.61 -24.37 10.83
N ILE A 294 2.54 -23.04 10.78
CA ILE A 294 1.34 -22.26 11.15
C ILE A 294 0.32 -22.14 10.00
N GLY A 295 0.62 -22.72 8.82
CA GLY A 295 -0.32 -22.87 7.71
C GLY A 295 -0.18 -21.85 6.59
N THR A 296 0.87 -21.02 6.61
CA THR A 296 1.12 -20.04 5.56
C THR A 296 1.96 -20.70 4.44
N PRO A 297 1.46 -20.75 3.19
CA PRO A 297 2.20 -21.37 2.09
C PRO A 297 3.36 -20.48 1.62
N VAL A 298 4.44 -21.11 1.14
CA VAL A 298 5.54 -20.41 0.48
C VAL A 298 5.11 -19.94 -0.92
N PRO A 299 5.38 -18.69 -1.33
CA PRO A 299 5.08 -18.20 -2.67
C PRO A 299 5.80 -19.04 -3.74
N GLN A 300 5.09 -19.52 -4.75
CA GLN A 300 5.59 -20.54 -5.69
C GLN A 300 6.74 -20.07 -6.62
N LYS A 301 6.99 -18.76 -6.71
CA LYS A 301 8.12 -18.18 -7.48
C LYS A 301 9.36 -17.91 -6.60
N SER A 302 9.31 -18.25 -5.32
CA SER A 302 10.40 -18.00 -4.38
C SER A 302 11.60 -18.88 -4.67
N ILE A 303 12.80 -18.29 -4.70
CA ILE A 303 14.05 -19.03 -4.85
C ILE A 303 14.67 -19.17 -3.44
N PRO A 304 14.53 -20.32 -2.76
CA PRO A 304 15.17 -20.53 -1.46
C PRO A 304 16.70 -20.45 -1.58
N SER A 305 17.37 -20.07 -0.51
CA SER A 305 18.85 -19.92 -0.50
C SER A 305 19.61 -21.24 -0.72
N CYS A 306 18.91 -22.38 -0.64
CA CYS A 306 19.50 -23.71 -0.62
C CYS A 306 20.57 -23.86 0.46
N SER A 307 20.38 -23.18 1.60
CA SER A 307 21.27 -23.25 2.75
C SER A 307 21.12 -24.59 3.51
N PRO A 308 22.15 -25.01 4.27
CA PRO A 308 22.02 -26.14 5.19
C PRO A 308 20.83 -26.00 6.14
N CYS A 309 20.47 -24.76 6.51
CA CYS A 309 19.30 -24.47 7.32
C CYS A 309 17.99 -24.87 6.65
N ILE A 310 17.79 -24.55 5.37
CA ILE A 310 16.58 -24.99 4.64
C ILE A 310 16.56 -26.52 4.51
N LYS A 311 17.71 -27.17 4.29
CA LYS A 311 17.79 -28.64 4.25
C LYS A 311 17.32 -29.26 5.58
N SER A 312 17.86 -28.77 6.69
CA SER A 312 17.50 -29.23 8.05
C SER A 312 16.04 -28.92 8.39
N LEU A 313 15.55 -27.73 8.02
CA LEU A 313 14.18 -27.30 8.28
C LEU A 313 13.15 -28.17 7.54
N MET A 314 13.38 -28.42 6.24
CA MET A 314 12.50 -29.29 5.45
C MET A 314 12.56 -30.75 5.92
N SER A 315 13.73 -31.23 6.35
CA SER A 315 13.86 -32.57 6.95
C SER A 315 13.08 -32.69 8.26
N LEU A 316 13.08 -31.66 9.10
CA LEU A 316 12.28 -31.62 10.32
C LEU A 316 10.79 -31.67 9.99
N TYR A 317 10.34 -30.85 9.04
CA TYR A 317 8.93 -30.78 8.65
C TYR A 317 8.40 -32.07 8.02
N ALA A 318 9.22 -32.81 7.28
CA ALA A 318 8.84 -34.10 6.70
C ALA A 318 8.32 -35.10 7.75
N GLY A 319 8.83 -35.05 8.98
CA GLY A 319 8.40 -35.90 10.10
C GLY A 319 7.03 -35.54 10.68
N TYR A 320 6.58 -34.30 10.50
CA TYR A 320 5.31 -33.78 11.03
C TYR A 320 4.24 -33.60 9.94
N ALA A 321 4.63 -33.60 8.66
CA ALA A 321 3.75 -33.33 7.54
C ALA A 321 2.66 -34.40 7.30
N THR A 322 2.81 -35.59 7.89
CA THR A 322 1.79 -36.66 7.85
C THR A 322 0.64 -36.43 8.83
N ASP A 323 0.83 -35.60 9.86
CA ASP A 323 -0.21 -35.29 10.83
C ASP A 323 -1.22 -34.27 10.27
N LYS A 324 -2.40 -34.77 9.91
CA LYS A 324 -3.52 -33.96 9.40
C LYS A 324 -4.08 -32.98 10.42
N SER A 325 -3.76 -33.13 11.70
CA SER A 325 -4.16 -32.22 12.77
C SER A 325 -3.41 -30.88 12.72
N LEU A 326 -2.25 -30.86 12.04
CA LEU A 326 -1.37 -29.70 11.88
C LEU A 326 -1.61 -28.99 10.54
N PRO A 327 -1.58 -27.65 10.50
CA PRO A 327 -1.68 -26.88 9.25
C PRO A 327 -0.59 -27.24 8.23
N LEU A 328 0.60 -27.63 8.71
CA LEU A 328 1.74 -28.05 7.90
C LEU A 328 1.37 -29.08 6.82
N SER A 329 0.52 -30.06 7.15
CA SER A 329 0.12 -31.13 6.23
C SER A 329 -0.51 -30.61 4.93
N LYS A 330 -1.14 -29.43 4.95
CA LYS A 330 -1.77 -28.80 3.79
C LYS A 330 -0.79 -28.02 2.92
N VAL A 331 0.29 -27.49 3.51
CA VAL A 331 1.22 -26.57 2.84
C VAL A 331 2.60 -27.17 2.56
N TYR A 332 2.92 -28.33 3.12
CA TYR A 332 4.22 -28.98 2.94
C TYR A 332 4.48 -29.45 1.50
N SER A 333 3.51 -30.10 0.85
CA SER A 333 3.74 -30.68 -0.50
C SER A 333 4.12 -29.63 -1.57
N PRO A 334 3.44 -28.47 -1.66
CA PRO A 334 3.88 -27.38 -2.53
C PRO A 334 5.29 -26.87 -2.20
N ALA A 335 5.61 -26.70 -0.90
CA ALA A 335 6.94 -26.25 -0.47
C ALA A 335 8.04 -27.27 -0.78
N GLN A 336 7.73 -28.56 -0.63
CA GLN A 336 8.62 -29.66 -0.98
C GLN A 336 8.95 -29.66 -2.47
N LYS A 337 7.94 -29.47 -3.34
CA LYS A 337 8.14 -29.38 -4.80
C LYS A 337 9.03 -28.19 -5.18
N LEU A 338 8.81 -27.04 -4.54
CA LEU A 338 9.60 -25.83 -4.76
C LEU A 338 11.06 -26.00 -4.31
N ALA A 339 11.28 -26.61 -3.13
CA ALA A 339 12.62 -26.92 -2.64
C ALA A 339 13.32 -27.94 -3.54
N ALA A 340 12.59 -28.96 -4.03
CA ALA A 340 13.12 -29.95 -4.97
C ALA A 340 13.59 -29.32 -6.28
N SER A 341 12.74 -28.46 -6.88
CA SER A 341 13.03 -27.85 -8.17
C SER A 341 14.16 -26.83 -8.11
N SER A 342 14.31 -26.14 -6.96
CA SER A 342 15.27 -25.05 -6.82
C SER A 342 16.62 -25.51 -6.26
N CYS A 343 16.63 -26.45 -5.31
CA CYS A 343 17.82 -26.86 -4.57
C CYS A 343 18.23 -28.33 -4.78
N GLY A 344 17.41 -29.11 -5.48
CA GLY A 344 17.63 -30.54 -5.70
C GLY A 344 16.89 -31.45 -4.71
N PRO A 345 16.87 -32.77 -4.97
CA PRO A 345 16.04 -33.75 -4.26
C PRO A 345 16.38 -33.86 -2.76
N ASP A 346 17.62 -33.58 -2.40
CA ASP A 346 18.13 -33.59 -1.03
C ASP A 346 17.42 -32.60 -0.08
N TYR A 347 16.80 -31.56 -0.64
CA TYR A 347 16.04 -30.53 0.08
C TYR A 347 14.54 -30.82 0.14
N ALA A 348 14.11 -31.95 -0.44
CA ALA A 348 12.71 -32.31 -0.65
C ALA A 348 12.38 -33.65 -0.01
N GLN A 349 12.66 -33.77 1.30
CA GLN A 349 12.47 -35.00 2.06
C GLN A 349 11.03 -35.50 1.94
N ALA A 350 10.88 -36.77 1.54
CA ALA A 350 9.57 -37.42 1.48
C ALA A 350 9.00 -37.51 2.90
N MET A 351 7.66 -37.43 3.02
CA MET A 351 6.99 -37.56 4.30
C MET A 351 7.37 -38.90 4.94
N ALA A 352 7.92 -38.86 6.16
CA ALA A 352 8.37 -40.06 6.84
C ALA A 352 7.14 -40.87 7.31
N ASN A 353 6.99 -42.10 6.82
CA ASN A 353 6.01 -43.05 7.36
C ASN A 353 6.58 -43.65 8.65
N SER A 354 6.21 -43.11 9.81
CA SER A 354 6.58 -43.67 11.11
C SER A 354 5.79 -44.96 11.39
N ALA A 355 6.26 -46.10 10.88
CA ALA A 355 5.89 -47.40 11.42
C ALA A 355 6.78 -47.69 12.64
N VAL A 356 6.23 -47.50 13.84
CA VAL A 356 6.89 -47.84 15.11
C VAL A 356 7.19 -49.34 15.13
N THR A 357 8.48 -49.68 15.09
CA THR A 357 8.96 -51.05 15.18
C THR A 357 8.86 -51.53 16.64
N ARG A 358 7.81 -52.28 16.97
CA ARG A 358 7.81 -53.13 18.18
C ARG A 358 8.38 -54.49 17.83
N THR A 359 9.56 -54.77 18.36
CA THR A 359 10.15 -56.12 18.39
C THR A 359 9.28 -57.06 19.20
N ALA A 360 8.78 -58.12 18.57
CA ALA A 360 8.27 -59.31 19.25
C ALA A 360 8.76 -60.57 18.52
N VAL A 361 9.61 -61.27 19.25
CA VAL A 361 10.06 -62.67 19.23
C VAL A 361 9.20 -63.67 18.44
N THR A 362 9.91 -64.42 17.59
CA THR A 362 9.68 -65.75 17.00
C THR A 362 8.39 -66.51 17.34
N THR A 363 7.66 -66.96 16.30
CA THR A 363 7.22 -68.37 16.16
C THR A 363 7.10 -68.75 14.68
N VAL A 364 7.48 -70.00 14.44
CA VAL A 364 7.68 -70.71 13.17
C VAL A 364 6.33 -71.20 12.61
N SER A 365 6.25 -71.34 11.28
CA SER A 365 5.58 -72.42 10.52
C SER A 365 4.46 -72.07 9.53
N PHE A 366 4.74 -72.48 8.28
CA PHE A 366 3.95 -73.38 7.41
C PHE A 366 3.19 -72.80 6.19
N TRP A 367 3.80 -73.01 5.00
CA TRP A 367 3.28 -73.33 3.63
C TRP A 367 2.33 -72.32 2.94
N LEU A 368 2.23 -72.18 1.62
CA LEU A 368 2.73 -72.76 0.35
C LEU A 368 2.24 -71.74 -0.74
N PHE A 369 2.93 -71.40 -1.82
CA PHE A 369 3.09 -72.21 -3.04
C PHE A 369 4.01 -71.46 -4.04
N PHE A 370 4.84 -72.24 -4.74
CA PHE A 370 5.46 -72.08 -6.07
C PHE A 370 4.88 -70.99 -7.01
N GLY A 371 5.61 -70.32 -7.91
CA GLY A 371 6.99 -70.46 -8.41
C GLY A 371 7.14 -69.77 -9.79
N VAL A 372 8.38 -69.37 -10.15
CA VAL A 372 9.07 -69.46 -11.47
C VAL A 372 8.42 -68.75 -12.69
N ALA A 373 9.04 -67.95 -13.58
CA ALA A 373 10.41 -67.78 -14.15
C ALA A 373 10.56 -66.31 -14.67
N LEU A 374 11.70 -65.60 -14.57
CA LEU A 374 12.98 -65.68 -15.31
C LEU A 374 12.81 -65.41 -16.83
N GLY A 375 13.23 -64.27 -17.40
CA GLY A 375 14.61 -63.86 -17.77
C GLY A 375 14.72 -63.84 -19.32
N VAL A 376 15.64 -63.18 -20.05
CA VAL A 376 16.90 -62.48 -19.77
C VAL A 376 17.55 -62.15 -21.16
N LEU A 377 18.37 -61.08 -21.29
CA LEU A 377 19.48 -60.82 -22.28
C LEU A 377 19.11 -60.53 -23.78
N LEU A 378 19.81 -59.78 -24.67
CA LEU A 378 21.11 -59.05 -24.85
C LEU A 378 20.91 -58.08 -26.06
N ALA A 379 21.44 -56.86 -26.13
CA ALA A 379 22.79 -56.40 -26.56
C ALA A 379 23.28 -56.74 -28.00
N THR A 380 23.69 -55.65 -28.71
CA THR A 380 24.67 -55.52 -29.84
C THR A 380 24.23 -55.66 -31.32
N GLY A 381 24.55 -54.63 -32.14
CA GLY A 381 25.40 -54.79 -33.34
C GLY A 381 24.84 -54.61 -34.77
N ALA A 382 25.13 -53.44 -35.37
CA ALA A 382 25.59 -53.18 -36.76
C ALA A 382 24.67 -53.13 -38.03
N SER A 383 24.98 -52.09 -38.83
CA SER A 383 24.73 -51.64 -40.24
C SER A 383 24.40 -52.70 -41.33
N THR A 384 23.79 -52.45 -42.52
CA THR A 384 23.90 -51.37 -43.56
C THR A 384 22.72 -51.41 -44.58
N SER A 385 22.42 -50.24 -45.18
CA SER A 385 22.10 -49.92 -46.61
C SER A 385 20.80 -50.32 -47.36
N HIS A 386 20.07 -49.26 -47.75
CA HIS A 386 19.52 -48.86 -49.08
C HIS A 386 18.33 -49.58 -49.78
N LEU A 387 17.20 -48.85 -49.89
CA LEU A 387 16.49 -48.39 -51.14
C LEU A 387 15.14 -47.71 -50.74
N SER A 388 15.04 -46.37 -50.78
CA SER A 388 14.27 -45.53 -51.74
C SER A 388 12.74 -45.79 -51.72
N GLN A 389 11.80 -44.83 -51.52
CA GLN A 389 11.69 -43.47 -52.06
C GLN A 389 10.51 -42.69 -51.40
N ALA A 390 10.68 -41.36 -51.33
CA ALA A 390 9.66 -40.28 -51.40
C ALA A 390 8.58 -40.08 -50.30
N LEU A 391 8.79 -39.05 -49.46
CA LEU A 391 7.91 -37.86 -49.35
C LEU A 391 8.49 -36.88 -48.32
N ALA A 392 8.99 -35.74 -48.80
CA ALA A 392 9.47 -34.63 -47.99
C ALA A 392 8.48 -33.46 -48.10
N ILE A 393 7.87 -33.04 -46.98
CA ILE A 393 7.28 -31.70 -46.81
C ILE A 393 7.49 -31.23 -45.36
N SER A 394 8.38 -30.24 -45.22
CA SER A 394 8.37 -29.09 -44.30
C SER A 394 8.09 -29.30 -42.80
N HIS A 395 9.17 -29.42 -42.01
CA HIS A 395 9.14 -29.04 -40.60
C HIS A 395 9.16 -27.50 -40.50
N ARG A 396 8.04 -26.95 -40.03
CA ARG A 396 7.91 -25.52 -39.72
C ARG A 396 8.41 -25.31 -38.29
N ASP A 397 9.62 -24.77 -38.16
CA ASP A 397 10.13 -24.26 -36.89
C ASP A 397 9.17 -23.21 -36.35
N SER A 398 8.47 -23.56 -35.28
CA SER A 398 7.64 -22.62 -34.52
C SER A 398 8.55 -21.88 -33.56
N TYR A 399 9.07 -20.73 -34.01
CA TYR A 399 9.65 -19.72 -33.12
C TYR A 399 8.57 -19.26 -32.13
N THR A 400 8.57 -19.84 -30.94
CA THR A 400 7.87 -19.29 -29.78
C THR A 400 8.64 -18.04 -29.36
N TYR A 401 8.06 -16.86 -29.62
CA TYR A 401 8.55 -15.65 -28.96
C TYR A 401 8.45 -15.87 -27.44
N PRO A 402 9.51 -15.64 -26.65
CA PRO A 402 9.39 -15.69 -25.20
C PRO A 402 8.32 -14.67 -24.81
N ALA A 403 7.25 -15.14 -24.16
CA ALA A 403 6.20 -14.28 -23.64
C ALA A 403 6.88 -13.26 -22.71
N MET A 404 6.69 -11.96 -22.99
CA MET A 404 7.23 -10.89 -22.15
C MET A 404 6.58 -11.01 -20.77
N ASN A 405 7.39 -11.28 -19.74
CA ASN A 405 6.92 -11.27 -18.37
C ASN A 405 6.70 -9.81 -17.92
N PHE A 406 5.46 -9.45 -17.60
CA PHE A 406 5.09 -8.08 -17.22
C PHE A 406 5.73 -7.64 -15.90
N GLU A 407 5.92 -8.57 -14.97
CA GLU A 407 6.53 -8.31 -13.65
C GLU A 407 8.01 -7.89 -13.78
N ASP A 408 8.78 -8.55 -14.65
CA ASP A 408 10.20 -8.24 -14.85
C ASP A 408 10.39 -6.81 -15.40
N VAL A 409 9.47 -6.34 -16.24
CA VAL A 409 9.48 -4.97 -16.74
C VAL A 409 9.10 -3.98 -15.66
N GLU A 410 8.13 -4.32 -14.81
CA GLU A 410 7.76 -3.49 -13.67
C GLU A 410 8.89 -3.37 -12.64
N GLU A 411 9.61 -4.46 -12.37
CA GLU A 411 10.75 -4.47 -11.48
C GLU A 411 11.95 -3.70 -12.06
N ARG A 412 12.13 -3.71 -13.38
CA ARG A 412 13.17 -2.94 -14.05
C ARG A 412 12.86 -1.45 -14.16
N ASP A 413 11.69 -1.14 -14.71
CA ASP A 413 11.37 0.22 -15.16
C ASP A 413 10.30 0.91 -14.31
N GLY A 414 9.66 0.20 -13.37
CA GLY A 414 8.53 0.73 -12.61
C GLY A 414 7.31 1.02 -13.50
N VAL A 415 7.18 0.32 -14.64
CA VAL A 415 6.11 0.52 -15.64
C VAL A 415 5.31 -0.75 -15.87
N ARG A 416 3.98 -0.63 -15.83
CA ARG A 416 3.02 -1.63 -16.34
C ARG A 416 2.15 -0.99 -17.43
N LEU A 417 1.98 -1.66 -18.56
CA LEU A 417 1.20 -1.15 -19.71
C LEU A 417 -0.07 -1.97 -19.90
N SER A 418 -1.18 -1.34 -20.29
CA SER A 418 -2.39 -2.07 -20.72
C SER A 418 -2.14 -2.97 -21.94
N TRP A 419 -1.32 -2.47 -22.88
CA TRP A 419 -0.92 -3.17 -24.09
C TRP A 419 0.60 -3.09 -24.27
N ASN A 420 1.27 -4.24 -24.41
CA ASN A 420 2.70 -4.31 -24.67
C ASN A 420 3.05 -4.43 -26.17
N VAL A 421 2.06 -4.49 -27.04
CA VAL A 421 2.20 -4.31 -28.49
C VAL A 421 1.10 -3.36 -28.94
N TRP A 422 1.46 -2.35 -29.73
CA TRP A 422 0.56 -1.25 -30.04
C TRP A 422 -0.01 -1.37 -31.46
N PRO A 423 -1.30 -1.12 -31.66
CA PRO A 423 -1.87 -1.04 -33.00
C PRO A 423 -1.19 0.06 -33.82
N SER A 424 -0.88 -0.21 -35.09
CA SER A 424 -0.19 0.73 -35.97
C SER A 424 -1.04 1.92 -36.45
N SER A 425 -2.36 1.91 -36.24
CA SER A 425 -3.28 2.95 -36.70
C SER A 425 -4.27 3.40 -35.62
N ARG A 426 -4.69 4.66 -35.68
CA ARG A 426 -5.68 5.27 -34.75
C ARG A 426 -7.00 4.51 -34.69
N ILE A 427 -7.48 4.03 -35.85
CA ILE A 427 -8.75 3.29 -35.94
C ILE A 427 -8.65 1.97 -35.19
N GLU A 428 -7.57 1.21 -35.38
CA GLU A 428 -7.42 -0.06 -34.69
C GLU A 428 -7.16 0.14 -33.19
N ALA A 429 -6.38 1.15 -32.80
CA ALA A 429 -6.22 1.53 -31.40
C ALA A 429 -7.56 1.79 -30.71
N THR A 430 -8.47 2.53 -31.36
CA THR A 430 -9.82 2.78 -30.84
C THR A 430 -10.65 1.49 -30.70
N ARG A 431 -10.46 0.53 -31.62
CA ARG A 431 -11.14 -0.78 -31.59
C ARG A 431 -10.64 -1.72 -30.50
N THR A 432 -9.47 -1.46 -29.91
CA THR A 432 -8.98 -2.23 -28.74
C THR A 432 -9.70 -1.88 -27.44
N VAL A 433 -10.54 -0.84 -27.43
CA VAL A 433 -11.42 -0.39 -26.33
C VAL A 433 -10.66 0.16 -25.12
N VAL A 434 -9.79 -0.64 -24.51
CA VAL A 434 -8.91 -0.20 -23.42
C VAL A 434 -7.81 0.68 -24.05
N PRO A 435 -7.60 1.92 -23.58
CA PRO A 435 -6.58 2.80 -24.14
C PRO A 435 -5.17 2.25 -23.89
N ILE A 436 -4.22 2.62 -24.74
CA ILE A 436 -2.79 2.42 -24.45
C ILE A 436 -2.46 3.33 -23.28
N ALA A 437 -2.06 2.75 -22.15
CA ALA A 437 -1.78 3.51 -20.95
C ALA A 437 -0.75 2.80 -20.09
N ALA A 438 -0.02 3.59 -19.30
CA ALA A 438 1.06 3.14 -18.42
C ALA A 438 0.74 3.50 -16.98
N LEU A 439 0.79 2.52 -16.08
CA LEU A 439 0.98 2.77 -14.65
C LEU A 439 2.48 2.90 -14.42
N TYR A 440 2.92 4.08 -13.99
CA TYR A 440 4.33 4.42 -13.79
C TYR A 440 4.60 4.81 -12.34
N THR A 441 5.68 4.26 -11.77
CA THR A 441 6.16 4.53 -10.41
C THR A 441 7.53 5.21 -10.47
N PRO A 442 7.60 6.56 -10.44
CA PRO A 442 8.83 7.30 -10.72
C PRO A 442 10.01 6.96 -9.80
N LEU A 443 9.74 6.69 -8.52
CA LEU A 443 10.76 6.41 -7.51
C LEU A 443 10.79 4.93 -7.10
N LYS A 444 10.45 4.01 -8.01
CA LYS A 444 10.56 2.57 -7.76
C LYS A 444 11.96 2.23 -7.22
N GLN A 445 12.06 1.58 -6.07
CA GLN A 445 13.37 1.24 -5.49
C GLN A 445 14.09 0.20 -6.36
N ARG A 446 15.39 0.41 -6.56
CA ARG A 446 16.30 -0.41 -7.37
C ARG A 446 17.65 -0.46 -6.65
N GLU A 447 17.87 -1.48 -5.83
CA GLU A 447 19.10 -1.61 -5.04
C GLU A 447 20.33 -1.88 -5.92
N ASP A 448 20.13 -2.51 -7.07
CA ASP A 448 21.20 -2.90 -7.98
C ASP A 448 21.73 -1.75 -8.86
N LEU A 449 21.07 -0.58 -8.84
CA LEU A 449 21.39 0.59 -9.68
C LEU A 449 21.41 1.87 -8.84
N PRO A 450 22.53 2.19 -8.17
CA PRO A 450 22.67 3.46 -7.46
C PRO A 450 22.69 4.66 -8.42
N PRO A 451 22.38 5.87 -7.94
CA PRO A 451 22.40 7.07 -8.78
C PRO A 451 23.80 7.35 -9.34
N VAL A 452 23.86 7.75 -10.62
CA VAL A 452 25.11 8.19 -11.24
C VAL A 452 25.42 9.65 -10.86
N LEU A 453 26.70 9.97 -10.70
CA LEU A 453 27.18 11.24 -10.17
C LEU A 453 27.67 12.20 -11.27
N TYR A 454 26.90 12.31 -12.36
CA TYR A 454 27.21 13.20 -13.47
C TYR A 454 25.94 13.73 -14.14
N GLU A 455 26.11 14.77 -14.97
CA GLU A 455 25.00 15.44 -15.65
C GLU A 455 24.45 14.60 -16.83
N PRO A 456 23.12 14.59 -17.04
CA PRO A 456 22.51 13.86 -18.14
C PRO A 456 22.82 14.50 -19.50
N VAL A 457 23.04 13.68 -20.52
CA VAL A 457 23.24 14.15 -21.90
C VAL A 457 21.89 14.39 -22.57
N THR A 458 21.61 15.64 -22.93
CA THR A 458 20.33 16.05 -23.54
C THR A 458 20.42 16.24 -25.06
N CYS A 459 19.39 15.83 -25.79
CA CYS A 459 19.19 16.18 -27.20
C CYS A 459 19.02 17.69 -27.38
N LYS A 460 19.42 18.21 -28.55
CA LYS A 460 19.23 19.63 -28.90
C LYS A 460 17.76 20.06 -28.81
N PRO A 461 17.48 21.32 -28.40
CA PRO A 461 16.14 21.89 -28.48
C PRO A 461 15.57 21.83 -29.91
N PRO A 462 14.25 21.67 -30.08
CA PRO A 462 13.22 21.67 -29.03
C PRO A 462 12.98 20.32 -28.34
N CYS A 463 13.62 19.23 -28.79
CA CYS A 463 13.33 17.87 -28.29
C CYS A 463 13.70 17.68 -26.82
N ARG A 464 14.95 17.96 -26.43
CA ARG A 464 15.45 17.79 -25.06
C ARG A 464 15.27 16.38 -24.45
N ALA A 465 15.06 15.34 -25.25
CA ALA A 465 15.11 13.95 -24.77
C ALA A 465 16.49 13.64 -24.18
N ILE A 466 16.53 12.81 -23.14
CA ILE A 466 17.78 12.35 -22.52
C ILE A 466 18.35 11.17 -23.30
N LEU A 467 19.67 11.10 -23.43
CA LEU A 467 20.41 9.96 -23.96
C LEU A 467 19.98 8.67 -23.23
N ASN A 468 19.75 7.61 -23.99
CA ASN A 468 19.17 6.37 -23.50
C ASN A 468 19.60 5.19 -24.39
N PRO A 469 19.39 3.93 -23.96
CA PRO A 469 19.90 2.75 -24.67
C PRO A 469 19.35 2.53 -26.09
N TYR A 470 18.27 3.23 -26.46
CA TYR A 470 17.68 3.13 -27.79
C TYR A 470 18.23 4.17 -28.78
N CYS A 471 19.18 5.01 -28.37
CA CYS A 471 19.87 5.93 -29.26
C CYS A 471 20.84 5.18 -30.17
N GLN A 472 20.82 5.48 -31.47
CA GLN A 472 21.86 4.98 -32.37
C GLN A 472 23.13 5.80 -32.17
N ILE A 473 24.26 5.12 -32.00
CA ILE A 473 25.55 5.77 -31.75
C ILE A 473 26.50 5.54 -32.92
N ASP A 474 27.22 6.59 -33.30
CA ASP A 474 28.37 6.54 -34.20
C ASP A 474 29.62 6.84 -33.38
N VAL A 475 30.31 5.77 -32.98
CA VAL A 475 31.53 5.84 -32.16
C VAL A 475 32.68 6.50 -32.93
N ARG A 476 32.75 6.34 -34.26
CA ARG A 476 33.81 6.92 -35.08
C ARG A 476 33.60 8.42 -35.27
N GLY A 477 32.36 8.81 -35.58
CA GLY A 477 31.96 10.21 -35.69
C GLY A 477 31.81 10.92 -34.35
N LYS A 478 31.77 10.18 -33.23
CA LYS A 478 31.46 10.68 -31.87
C LYS A 478 30.11 11.42 -31.84
N LEU A 479 29.12 10.82 -32.51
CA LEU A 479 27.75 11.32 -32.64
C LEU A 479 26.75 10.31 -32.10
N TRP A 480 25.57 10.79 -31.75
CA TRP A 480 24.40 9.96 -31.44
C TRP A 480 23.14 10.54 -32.09
N ILE A 481 22.20 9.67 -32.42
CA ILE A 481 20.93 10.00 -33.06
C ILE A 481 19.82 9.79 -32.04
N CYS A 482 19.09 10.87 -31.75
CA CYS A 482 17.97 10.80 -30.81
C CYS A 482 16.81 10.01 -31.42
N PRO A 483 16.26 8.98 -30.74
CA PRO A 483 15.18 8.15 -31.30
C PRO A 483 13.84 8.87 -31.40
N PHE A 484 13.66 10.00 -30.71
CA PHE A 484 12.41 10.76 -30.68
C PHE A 484 12.27 11.75 -31.85
N CYS A 485 13.35 12.45 -32.19
CA CYS A 485 13.36 13.50 -33.22
C CYS A 485 14.32 13.23 -34.38
N LEU A 486 15.09 12.13 -34.33
CA LEU A 486 16.10 11.73 -35.32
C LEU A 486 17.24 12.74 -35.54
N GLN A 487 17.35 13.74 -34.65
CA GLN A 487 18.43 14.72 -34.68
C GLN A 487 19.78 14.07 -34.35
N ARG A 488 20.80 14.41 -35.13
CA ARG A 488 22.21 14.09 -34.84
C ARG A 488 22.76 15.06 -33.79
N ASN A 489 23.34 14.51 -32.73
CA ASN A 489 23.93 15.22 -31.61
C ASN A 489 25.39 14.79 -31.43
N ALA A 490 26.26 15.71 -31.06
CA ALA A 490 27.63 15.37 -30.68
C ALA A 490 27.66 14.89 -29.23
N PHE A 491 28.55 13.94 -28.92
CA PHE A 491 28.84 13.60 -27.55
C PHE A 491 29.58 14.75 -26.84
N PRO A 492 29.35 14.94 -25.54
CA PRO A 492 30.06 15.95 -24.76
C PRO A 492 31.55 15.57 -24.61
N PRO A 493 32.44 16.54 -24.29
CA PRO A 493 33.88 16.31 -24.23
C PRO A 493 34.33 15.19 -23.27
N HIS A 494 33.58 14.95 -22.19
CA HIS A 494 33.89 13.89 -21.23
C HIS A 494 33.62 12.46 -21.78
N TYR A 495 32.94 12.33 -22.93
CA TYR A 495 32.75 11.06 -23.66
C TYR A 495 33.71 10.92 -24.85
N LYS A 496 34.83 11.65 -24.85
CA LYS A 496 35.85 11.56 -25.91
C LYS A 496 36.34 10.13 -26.14
N ASP A 497 36.49 9.35 -25.08
CA ASP A 497 37.02 7.98 -25.12
C ASP A 497 35.95 6.89 -25.29
N ILE A 498 34.72 7.27 -25.72
CA ILE A 498 33.64 6.32 -25.98
C ILE A 498 34.07 5.28 -27.04
N SER A 499 33.82 4.02 -26.76
CA SER A 499 34.07 2.89 -27.67
C SER A 499 32.97 1.84 -27.53
N ASN A 500 32.92 0.82 -28.40
CA ASN A 500 31.93 -0.27 -28.28
C ASN A 500 32.09 -1.09 -26.99
N THR A 501 33.29 -1.08 -26.38
CA THR A 501 33.58 -1.75 -25.10
C THR A 501 33.52 -0.82 -23.91
N ASN A 502 33.55 0.51 -24.14
CA ASN A 502 33.51 1.55 -23.12
C ASN A 502 32.33 2.48 -23.40
N LEU A 503 31.12 2.01 -23.07
CA LEU A 503 29.89 2.78 -23.17
C LEU A 503 29.53 3.38 -21.81
N PRO A 504 29.03 4.63 -21.79
CA PRO A 504 28.48 5.23 -20.57
C PRO A 504 27.23 4.46 -20.11
N ALA A 505 26.93 4.55 -18.81
CA ALA A 505 25.91 3.71 -18.18
C ALA A 505 24.55 3.85 -18.85
N GLU A 506 24.14 5.06 -19.22
CA GLU A 506 22.84 5.35 -19.85
C GLU A 506 22.65 4.77 -21.26
N LEU A 507 23.70 4.23 -21.87
CA LEU A 507 23.63 3.51 -23.15
C LEU A 507 23.57 1.99 -22.97
N LEU A 508 23.82 1.49 -21.77
CA LEU A 508 23.78 0.05 -21.49
C LEU A 508 22.32 -0.42 -21.40
N PRO A 509 21.94 -1.55 -22.02
CA PRO A 509 20.57 -2.06 -21.99
C PRO A 509 19.99 -2.34 -20.59
N LYS A 510 20.85 -2.54 -19.59
CA LYS A 510 20.43 -2.69 -18.18
C LYS A 510 19.88 -1.39 -17.58
N TYR A 511 20.28 -0.23 -18.11
CA TYR A 511 19.98 1.11 -17.61
C TYR A 511 18.90 1.80 -18.45
N THR A 512 17.84 1.06 -18.82
CA THR A 512 16.62 1.67 -19.37
C THR A 512 15.98 2.65 -18.39
N THR A 513 16.16 2.38 -17.09
CA THR A 513 15.87 3.29 -15.99
C THR A 513 17.15 3.65 -15.25
N ILE A 514 17.42 4.95 -15.10
CA ILE A 514 18.62 5.49 -14.48
C ILE A 514 18.29 6.76 -13.69
N GLU A 515 19.03 7.00 -12.60
CA GLU A 515 18.91 8.21 -11.78
C GLU A 515 20.23 8.97 -11.78
N TYR A 516 20.18 10.27 -12.09
CA TYR A 516 21.31 11.19 -12.07
C TYR A 516 21.25 12.06 -10.82
N THR A 517 22.39 12.24 -10.16
CA THR A 517 22.59 13.29 -9.16
C THR A 517 23.17 14.51 -9.85
N LEU A 518 22.43 15.61 -9.83
CA LEU A 518 22.83 16.83 -10.51
C LEU A 518 23.86 17.60 -9.69
N SER A 519 24.72 18.34 -10.38
CA SER A 519 25.79 19.14 -9.78
C SER A 519 25.29 20.27 -8.89
N ARG A 520 24.06 20.74 -9.13
CA ARG A 520 23.45 21.83 -8.37
C ARG A 520 22.68 21.25 -7.17
N PRO A 521 23.08 21.57 -5.93
CA PRO A 521 22.29 21.20 -4.76
C PRO A 521 20.96 21.94 -4.75
N ALA A 522 20.01 21.42 -3.97
CA ALA A 522 18.76 22.11 -3.69
C ALA A 522 19.07 23.40 -2.91
N PRO A 523 18.44 24.53 -3.26
CA PRO A 523 18.75 25.83 -2.67
C PRO A 523 18.31 25.94 -1.21
N VAL A 524 17.30 25.16 -0.81
CA VAL A 524 16.68 25.20 0.52
C VAL A 524 16.45 23.76 0.98
N PRO A 525 16.73 23.43 2.26
CA PRO A 525 16.41 22.12 2.83
C PRO A 525 14.88 21.84 2.85
N PRO A 526 14.45 20.58 3.03
CA PRO A 526 13.04 20.27 3.14
C PRO A 526 12.41 20.96 4.35
N ILE A 527 11.16 21.41 4.18
CA ILE A 527 10.41 22.16 5.20
C ILE A 527 9.23 21.33 5.69
N PHE A 528 9.02 21.24 6.99
CA PHE A 528 7.89 20.56 7.63
C PHE A 528 7.15 21.56 8.53
N LEU A 529 5.92 21.90 8.13
CA LEU A 529 5.06 22.82 8.87
C LEU A 529 3.91 22.05 9.50
N PHE A 530 3.94 21.91 10.83
CA PHE A 530 2.90 21.24 11.58
C PHE A 530 1.73 22.20 11.83
N VAL A 531 0.51 21.81 11.46
CA VAL A 531 -0.72 22.57 11.65
C VAL A 531 -1.65 21.74 12.53
N VAL A 532 -1.69 22.07 13.82
CA VAL A 532 -2.21 21.20 14.89
C VAL A 532 -3.49 21.76 15.48
N ASP A 533 -4.53 20.97 15.46
CA ASP A 533 -5.82 21.25 16.08
C ASP A 533 -5.78 21.05 17.60
N THR A 534 -6.25 22.03 18.36
CA THR A 534 -6.34 21.99 19.83
C THR A 534 -7.76 21.79 20.34
N CYS A 535 -8.76 21.73 19.46
CA CYS A 535 -10.15 21.42 19.80
C CYS A 535 -10.35 19.88 19.87
N LEU A 536 -9.50 19.22 20.64
CA LEU A 536 -9.47 17.76 20.86
C LEU A 536 -9.80 17.43 22.32
N ASP A 537 -10.11 16.18 22.62
CA ASP A 537 -10.12 15.67 23.98
C ASP A 537 -8.69 15.41 24.49
N GLU A 538 -8.49 15.41 25.81
CA GLU A 538 -7.14 15.34 26.42
C GLU A 538 -6.37 14.08 26.01
N GLU A 539 -7.06 12.94 25.90
CA GLU A 539 -6.44 11.68 25.51
C GLU A 539 -5.89 11.73 24.06
N ASP A 540 -6.69 12.26 23.14
CA ASP A 540 -6.30 12.44 21.74
C ASP A 540 -5.21 13.50 21.59
N LEU A 541 -5.34 14.62 22.30
CA LEU A 541 -4.32 15.68 22.28
C LEU A 541 -3.00 15.17 22.84
N LYS A 542 -3.02 14.38 23.92
CA LYS A 542 -1.82 13.72 24.46
C LYS A 542 -1.21 12.76 23.44
N ALA A 543 -2.00 11.87 22.85
CA ALA A 543 -1.50 10.93 21.85
C ALA A 543 -0.91 11.63 20.62
N LEU A 544 -1.51 12.74 20.20
CA LEU A 544 -1.00 13.57 19.11
C LEU A 544 0.32 14.25 19.50
N ARG A 545 0.44 14.83 20.70
CA ARG A 545 1.69 15.39 21.22
C ARG A 545 2.83 14.37 21.17
N ASP A 546 2.60 13.18 21.72
CA ASP A 546 3.59 12.10 21.76
C ASP A 546 4.06 11.72 20.34
N ALA A 547 3.12 11.63 19.38
CA ALA A 547 3.42 11.31 18.00
C ALA A 547 4.23 12.44 17.31
N LEU A 548 3.87 13.70 17.55
CA LEU A 548 4.58 14.85 16.98
C LEU A 548 6.01 14.95 17.52
N VAL A 549 6.20 14.82 18.84
CA VAL A 549 7.53 14.83 19.48
C VAL A 549 8.40 13.70 18.92
N LEU A 550 7.85 12.49 18.79
CA LEU A 550 8.57 11.37 18.17
C LEU A 550 8.99 11.70 16.73
N SER A 551 8.10 12.32 15.94
CA SER A 551 8.41 12.65 14.54
C SER A 551 9.57 13.64 14.38
N LEU A 552 9.78 14.55 15.34
CA LEU A 552 10.90 15.51 15.30
C LEU A 552 12.25 14.79 15.29
N SER A 553 12.39 13.70 16.06
CA SER A 553 13.61 12.89 16.10
C SER A 553 13.91 12.14 14.80
N LEU A 554 12.90 11.96 13.94
CA LEU A 554 13.04 11.24 12.67
C LEU A 554 13.48 12.16 11.53
N LEU A 555 13.28 13.46 11.68
CA LEU A 555 13.58 14.45 10.65
C LEU A 555 15.10 14.72 10.53
N PRO A 556 15.59 15.11 9.34
CA PRO A 556 16.98 15.54 9.19
C PRO A 556 17.28 16.78 10.02
N ALA A 557 18.46 16.82 10.66
CA ALA A 557 18.88 17.92 11.54
C ALA A 557 18.89 19.33 10.87
N HIS A 558 19.03 19.36 9.54
CA HIS A 558 19.04 20.58 8.73
C HIS A 558 17.67 20.95 8.15
N ALA A 559 16.64 20.10 8.32
CA ALA A 559 15.29 20.38 7.84
C ALA A 559 14.68 21.55 8.63
N LEU A 560 13.92 22.41 7.95
CA LEU A 560 13.24 23.52 8.60
C LEU A 560 11.91 23.05 9.17
N VAL A 561 11.62 23.42 10.41
CA VAL A 561 10.35 23.12 11.08
C VAL A 561 9.63 24.39 11.47
N GLY A 562 8.30 24.34 11.41
CA GLY A 562 7.42 25.38 11.93
C GLY A 562 6.18 24.78 12.58
N LEU A 563 5.53 25.57 13.43
CA LEU A 563 4.33 25.16 14.15
C LEU A 563 3.24 26.23 14.03
N ILE A 564 2.05 25.78 13.65
CA ILE A 564 0.79 26.51 13.72
C ILE A 564 -0.16 25.67 14.57
N THR A 565 -0.77 26.27 15.58
CA THR A 565 -1.85 25.62 16.33
C THR A 565 -3.16 26.33 16.07
N PHE A 566 -4.28 25.62 16.11
CA PHE A 566 -5.58 26.24 15.88
C PHE A 566 -6.71 25.59 16.66
N GLY A 567 -7.71 26.41 16.99
CA GLY A 567 -8.99 26.00 17.57
C GLY A 567 -10.03 27.01 17.10
N THR A 568 -10.57 27.80 18.02
CA THR A 568 -11.38 28.98 17.68
C THR A 568 -10.56 30.05 16.94
N MET A 569 -9.26 30.14 17.23
CA MET A 569 -8.31 31.07 16.62
C MET A 569 -7.12 30.30 16.05
N THR A 570 -6.41 30.87 15.07
CA THR A 570 -5.17 30.29 14.54
C THR A 570 -3.96 31.02 15.13
N GLN A 571 -2.97 30.28 15.62
CA GLN A 571 -1.74 30.81 16.23
C GLN A 571 -0.50 30.35 15.46
N VAL A 572 0.31 31.29 14.99
CA VAL A 572 1.59 31.02 14.32
C VAL A 572 2.72 31.22 15.33
N HIS A 573 3.45 30.17 15.67
CA HIS A 573 4.49 30.20 16.71
C HIS A 573 5.82 30.76 16.17
N GLU A 574 6.42 31.70 16.89
CA GLU A 574 7.73 32.27 16.59
C GLU A 574 8.81 31.47 17.34
N LEU A 575 9.39 30.48 16.67
CA LEU A 575 10.38 29.57 17.25
C LEU A 575 11.75 30.23 17.49
N GLY A 576 12.05 31.34 16.81
CA GLY A 576 13.34 32.03 16.95
C GLY A 576 13.49 32.90 18.20
N TYR A 577 12.44 33.03 19.01
CA TYR A 577 12.45 33.85 20.21
C TYR A 577 12.64 32.98 21.46
N ALA A 578 13.81 33.05 22.08
CA ALA A 578 14.21 32.16 23.17
C ALA A 578 13.72 32.61 24.57
N GLU A 579 13.32 33.87 24.73
CA GLU A 579 12.95 34.42 26.06
C GLU A 579 11.60 33.89 26.55
N CYS A 580 10.63 33.71 25.65
CA CYS A 580 9.35 33.08 25.96
C CYS A 580 8.67 32.53 24.69
N SER A 581 7.65 31.69 24.88
CA SER A 581 6.82 31.23 23.75
C SER A 581 5.96 32.38 23.23
N LYS A 582 6.27 32.86 22.02
CA LYS A 582 5.54 33.94 21.35
C LYS A 582 4.78 33.38 20.15
N SER A 583 3.51 33.79 20.00
CA SER A 583 2.69 33.42 18.84
C SER A 583 1.89 34.61 18.29
N TYR A 584 1.59 34.57 16.99
CA TYR A 584 0.74 35.55 16.31
C TYR A 584 -0.64 34.97 16.10
N VAL A 585 -1.67 35.67 16.57
CA VAL A 585 -3.04 35.16 16.57
C VAL A 585 -3.86 35.77 15.44
N PHE A 586 -4.43 34.92 14.60
CA PHE A 586 -5.38 35.25 13.54
C PHE A 586 -6.78 34.83 13.96
N ARG A 587 -7.75 35.73 13.74
CA ARG A 587 -9.16 35.44 14.00
C ARG A 587 -9.71 34.38 13.04
N GLY A 588 -10.28 33.30 13.58
CA GLY A 588 -10.79 32.16 12.81
C GLY A 588 -11.99 32.47 11.89
N GLY A 589 -12.86 33.41 12.28
CA GLY A 589 -13.99 33.84 11.45
C GLY A 589 -13.66 34.75 10.26
N LYS A 590 -12.40 35.13 10.04
CA LYS A 590 -11.98 36.06 8.98
C LYS A 590 -11.14 35.36 7.90
N GLU A 591 -11.41 35.68 6.65
CA GLU A 591 -10.56 35.27 5.52
C GLU A 591 -9.40 36.26 5.34
N TYR A 592 -8.18 35.73 5.18
CA TYR A 592 -6.95 36.51 4.98
C TYR A 592 -6.35 36.20 3.62
N THR A 593 -5.91 37.25 2.91
CA THR A 593 -5.14 37.10 1.68
C THR A 593 -3.66 36.82 1.98
N ALA A 594 -2.93 36.24 1.02
CA ALA A 594 -1.50 35.98 1.15
C ALA A 594 -0.71 37.25 1.53
N LYS A 595 -1.04 38.39 0.90
CA LYS A 595 -0.45 39.69 1.20
C LYS A 595 -0.73 40.16 2.62
N GLN A 596 -1.97 39.99 3.11
CA GLN A 596 -2.30 40.36 4.50
C GLN A 596 -1.51 39.51 5.50
N ILE A 597 -1.36 38.21 5.24
CA ILE A 597 -0.55 37.31 6.07
C ILE A 597 0.93 37.76 6.05
N GLN A 598 1.45 38.07 4.86
CA GLN A 598 2.80 38.59 4.67
C GLN A 598 3.05 39.87 5.47
N ASP A 599 2.14 40.83 5.39
CA ASP A 599 2.24 42.12 6.08
C ASP A 599 2.13 41.95 7.61
N MET A 600 1.15 41.17 8.09
CA MET A 600 0.92 40.93 9.53
C MET A 600 2.09 40.18 10.19
N LEU A 601 2.67 39.21 9.49
CA LEU A 601 3.82 38.44 9.96
C LEU A 601 5.15 39.11 9.60
N ASN A 602 5.14 40.31 9.00
CA ASN A 602 6.32 41.04 8.50
C ASN A 602 7.30 40.12 7.75
N LEU A 603 6.78 39.31 6.82
CA LEU A 603 7.55 38.33 6.04
C LEU A 603 8.20 38.95 4.82
N SER A 604 7.94 40.22 4.53
CA SER A 604 8.59 40.93 3.43
C SER A 604 10.10 40.97 3.67
N SER A 605 10.86 40.41 2.74
CA SER A 605 12.23 40.85 2.51
C SER A 605 12.11 42.33 2.16
N ALA A 606 12.45 43.21 3.10
CA ALA A 606 12.46 44.64 2.83
C ALA A 606 13.16 44.88 1.49
N ASN A 607 12.50 45.60 0.59
CA ASN A 607 13.12 46.41 -0.44
C ASN A 607 14.14 47.35 0.23
N ARG A 608 15.30 46.84 0.64
CA ARG A 608 16.45 47.68 0.95
C ARG A 608 17.09 48.01 -0.39
N ALA A 609 17.26 49.32 -0.61
CA ALA A 609 17.81 49.92 -1.81
C ALA A 609 19.02 49.15 -2.35
N ALA A 610 19.16 49.15 -3.68
CA ALA A 610 20.28 48.54 -4.39
C ALA A 610 21.62 48.76 -3.66
N PRO A 611 22.45 47.72 -3.47
CA PRO A 611 23.70 47.85 -2.75
C PRO A 611 24.58 48.89 -3.44
N ARG A 612 25.04 49.88 -2.68
CA ARG A 612 26.12 50.78 -3.15
C ARG A 612 27.39 49.93 -3.31
N PRO A 613 28.20 50.15 -4.37
CA PRO A 613 29.42 49.37 -4.57
C PRO A 613 30.37 49.55 -3.38
N GLY A 614 30.80 48.45 -2.75
CA GLY A 614 31.93 48.46 -1.79
C GLY A 614 31.63 48.17 -0.32
N GLN A 615 30.40 47.82 0.08
CA GLN A 615 30.13 47.33 1.45
C GLN A 615 29.88 45.81 1.49
N PRO A 616 30.34 45.10 2.55
CA PRO A 616 30.03 43.69 2.74
C PRO A 616 28.52 43.50 2.88
N VAL A 617 27.95 42.59 2.08
CA VAL A 617 26.54 42.21 2.17
C VAL A 617 26.34 41.48 3.50
N PRO A 618 25.48 41.97 4.43
CA PRO A 618 25.13 41.21 5.62
C PRO A 618 24.42 39.91 5.22
N PRO A 619 24.59 38.80 5.96
CA PRO A 619 23.88 37.56 5.66
C PRO A 619 22.36 37.80 5.60
N GLN A 620 21.71 37.27 4.57
CA GLN A 620 20.27 37.39 4.33
C GLN A 620 19.50 36.79 5.51
N SER A 621 19.05 37.61 6.45
CA SER A 621 18.07 37.20 7.46
C SER A 621 16.68 37.23 6.81
N PHE A 622 16.19 36.08 6.33
CA PHE A 622 14.81 35.95 5.90
C PHE A 622 13.88 36.32 7.07
N GLY A 623 12.89 37.20 6.87
CA GLY A 623 11.86 37.48 7.89
C GLY A 623 11.09 36.22 8.32
N ALA A 624 11.16 35.16 7.51
CA ALA A 624 10.64 33.82 7.77
C ALA A 624 11.50 32.97 8.73
N ALA A 625 12.79 33.28 8.86
CA ALA A 625 13.75 32.48 9.63
C ALA A 625 13.45 32.45 11.13
N ARG A 626 12.52 33.28 11.62
CA ARG A 626 12.02 33.22 13.01
C ARG A 626 10.84 32.26 13.20
N PHE A 627 10.15 31.89 12.12
CA PHE A 627 9.01 30.96 12.14
C PHE A 627 9.41 29.56 11.66
N LEU A 628 10.44 29.48 10.81
CA LEU A 628 10.92 28.26 10.18
C LEU A 628 12.42 28.15 10.46
N LEU A 629 12.79 27.23 11.37
CA LEU A 629 14.16 27.06 11.85
C LEU A 629 14.65 25.62 11.68
N PRO A 630 15.96 25.40 11.50
CA PRO A 630 16.52 24.05 11.47
C PRO A 630 16.24 23.31 12.78
N ILE A 631 15.83 22.04 12.70
CA ILE A 631 15.51 21.23 13.89
C ILE A 631 16.64 21.23 14.91
N SER A 632 17.88 21.07 14.45
CA SER A 632 19.07 21.10 15.32
C SER A 632 19.19 22.35 16.20
N GLN A 633 18.52 23.45 15.85
CA GLN A 633 18.55 24.70 16.62
C GLN A 633 17.34 24.85 17.56
N VAL A 634 16.19 24.26 17.23
CA VAL A 634 14.92 24.48 17.94
C VAL A 634 14.27 23.24 18.51
N GLU A 635 14.93 22.07 18.44
CA GLU A 635 14.38 20.79 18.90
C GLU A 635 13.85 20.86 20.34
N PHE A 636 14.66 21.38 21.27
CA PHE A 636 14.27 21.51 22.68
C PHE A 636 13.09 22.46 22.87
N GLN A 637 13.14 23.64 22.26
CA GLN A 637 12.07 24.64 22.38
C GLN A 637 10.76 24.13 21.76
N LEU A 638 10.82 23.53 20.58
CA LEU A 638 9.65 22.99 19.90
C LEU A 638 9.05 21.81 20.68
N THR A 639 9.88 20.92 21.22
CA THR A 639 9.41 19.82 22.08
C THR A 639 8.72 20.35 23.32
N SER A 640 9.31 21.34 23.99
CA SER A 640 8.70 21.98 25.15
C SER A 640 7.36 22.64 24.82
N ILE A 641 7.23 23.30 23.65
CA ILE A 641 5.95 23.89 23.21
C ILE A 641 4.92 22.79 22.96
N LEU A 642 5.31 21.71 22.27
CA LEU A 642 4.42 20.58 21.97
C LEU A 642 3.94 19.89 23.25
N GLU A 643 4.83 19.60 24.20
CA GLU A 643 4.48 18.98 25.48
C GLU A 643 3.51 19.84 26.30
N GLN A 644 3.64 21.16 26.22
CA GLN A 644 2.78 22.12 26.91
C GLN A 644 1.48 22.45 26.15
N LEU A 645 1.23 21.87 24.97
CA LEU A 645 -0.03 22.09 24.26
C LEU A 645 -1.22 21.64 25.11
N ALA A 646 -2.15 22.56 25.29
CA ALA A 646 -3.40 22.35 25.99
C ALA A 646 -4.59 22.48 25.02
N ARG A 647 -5.76 22.03 25.48
CA ARG A 647 -7.01 22.19 24.74
C ARG A 647 -7.31 23.66 24.44
N ASP A 648 -8.06 23.90 23.36
CA ASP A 648 -8.57 25.23 23.06
C ASP A 648 -9.33 25.77 24.28
N PRO A 649 -9.00 26.96 24.79
CA PRO A 649 -9.49 27.44 26.09
C PRO A 649 -10.97 27.86 26.06
N TRP A 650 -11.60 27.88 24.88
CA TRP A 650 -12.97 28.35 24.72
C TRP A 650 -13.98 27.28 25.15
N PRO A 651 -14.92 27.60 26.06
CA PRO A 651 -15.89 26.64 26.53
C PRO A 651 -16.89 26.27 25.42
N VAL A 652 -17.23 24.99 25.35
CA VAL A 652 -18.19 24.45 24.38
C VAL A 652 -19.47 24.04 25.10
N ALA A 653 -20.61 24.56 24.65
CA ALA A 653 -21.91 24.18 25.20
C ALA A 653 -22.29 22.74 24.79
N ASN A 654 -23.07 22.04 25.62
CA ASN A 654 -23.42 20.63 25.41
C ASN A 654 -24.14 20.33 24.09
N ASP A 655 -24.87 21.30 23.53
CA ASP A 655 -25.61 21.21 22.27
C ASP A 655 -24.80 21.72 21.07
N LYS A 656 -23.51 22.01 21.26
CA LYS A 656 -22.63 22.58 20.24
C LYS A 656 -21.36 21.77 20.04
N ARG A 657 -20.83 21.86 18.82
CA ARG A 657 -19.48 21.48 18.45
C ARG A 657 -18.51 22.60 18.84
N PRO A 658 -17.22 22.30 19.06
CA PRO A 658 -16.18 23.32 19.19
C PRO A 658 -16.13 24.22 17.95
N LEU A 659 -15.74 25.47 18.13
CA LEU A 659 -15.42 26.38 17.02
C LEU A 659 -14.04 26.00 16.47
N ARG A 660 -13.99 25.57 15.21
CA ARG A 660 -12.78 25.03 14.58
C ARG A 660 -12.54 25.76 13.27
N CYS A 661 -11.48 26.57 13.21
CA CYS A 661 -11.16 27.39 12.04
C CYS A 661 -10.12 26.76 11.10
N THR A 662 -10.27 25.46 10.77
CA THR A 662 -9.31 24.68 9.97
C THR A 662 -8.94 25.37 8.65
N GLY A 663 -9.92 25.96 7.96
CA GLY A 663 -9.68 26.64 6.69
C GLY A 663 -8.77 27.87 6.80
N VAL A 664 -8.87 28.64 7.90
CA VAL A 664 -7.95 29.75 8.17
C VAL A 664 -6.57 29.25 8.51
N ALA A 665 -6.45 28.21 9.32
CA ALA A 665 -5.17 27.62 9.69
C ALA A 665 -4.37 27.17 8.46
N ILE A 666 -5.04 26.46 7.53
CA ILE A 666 -4.43 26.04 6.26
C ILE A 666 -4.11 27.24 5.37
N SER A 667 -5.00 28.25 5.27
CA SER A 667 -4.73 29.45 4.47
C SER A 667 -3.52 30.23 4.97
N VAL A 668 -3.36 30.36 6.30
CA VAL A 668 -2.20 31.00 6.93
C VAL A 668 -0.93 30.18 6.68
N ALA A 669 -0.98 28.86 6.81
CA ALA A 669 0.14 27.97 6.51
C ALA A 669 0.61 28.09 5.05
N VAL A 670 -0.33 28.03 4.11
CA VAL A 670 -0.04 28.23 2.66
C VAL A 670 0.51 29.63 2.41
N GLY A 671 -0.10 30.68 3.00
CA GLY A 671 0.36 32.06 2.84
C GLY A 671 1.76 32.31 3.42
N LEU A 672 2.10 31.68 4.54
CA LEU A 672 3.44 31.73 5.15
C LEU A 672 4.48 31.15 4.19
N LEU A 673 4.27 29.92 3.69
CA LEU A 673 5.23 29.26 2.82
C LEU A 673 5.30 29.88 1.42
N GLU A 674 4.16 30.29 0.85
CA GLU A 674 4.10 30.95 -0.47
C GLU A 674 4.88 32.27 -0.48
N SER A 675 4.85 33.02 0.63
CA SER A 675 5.52 34.32 0.72
C SER A 675 7.03 34.21 1.00
N THR A 676 7.50 33.05 1.44
CA THR A 676 8.86 32.90 2.02
C THR A 676 9.71 31.87 1.29
N PHE A 677 9.13 30.72 0.94
CA PHE A 677 9.81 29.57 0.33
C PHE A 677 9.01 29.05 -0.88
N SER A 678 8.74 29.93 -1.85
CA SER A 678 8.11 29.50 -3.11
C SER A 678 9.02 28.57 -3.91
N ASN A 679 8.41 27.64 -4.66
CA ASN A 679 9.09 26.65 -5.50
C ASN A 679 10.15 25.82 -4.75
N THR A 680 9.87 25.50 -3.49
CA THR A 680 10.75 24.72 -2.61
C THR A 680 10.00 23.51 -2.07
N GLY A 681 10.70 22.41 -1.80
CA GLY A 681 10.11 21.25 -1.17
C GLY A 681 9.63 21.51 0.26
N ALA A 682 8.31 21.53 0.46
CA ALA A 682 7.70 21.70 1.78
C ALA A 682 6.49 20.79 1.97
N ARG A 683 6.22 20.40 3.21
CA ARG A 683 5.03 19.66 3.65
C ARG A 683 4.30 20.44 4.74
N ILE A 684 3.02 20.74 4.49
CA ILE A 684 2.07 21.25 5.48
C ILE A 684 1.31 20.05 6.02
N MET A 685 1.52 19.72 7.29
CA MET A 685 0.92 18.55 7.93
C MET A 685 -0.25 18.99 8.82
N VAL A 686 -1.47 18.77 8.36
CA VAL A 686 -2.69 19.20 9.04
C VAL A 686 -3.25 18.06 9.89
N PHE A 687 -3.35 18.26 11.19
CA PHE A 687 -3.97 17.32 12.13
C PHE A 687 -5.30 17.91 12.56
N SER A 688 -6.42 17.26 12.25
CA SER A 688 -7.77 17.73 12.55
C SER A 688 -8.57 16.64 13.27
N GLY A 689 -9.19 16.95 14.42
CA GLY A 689 -10.05 16.03 15.15
C GLY A 689 -11.52 16.39 15.08
N GLY A 690 -11.96 16.92 13.95
CA GLY A 690 -13.35 17.20 13.67
C GLY A 690 -13.52 18.14 12.47
N PRO A 691 -14.77 18.46 12.10
CA PRO A 691 -15.05 19.31 10.96
C PRO A 691 -14.74 20.78 11.26
N ALA A 692 -14.47 21.54 10.20
CA ALA A 692 -14.37 23.00 10.28
C ALA A 692 -15.76 23.60 10.54
N THR A 693 -15.92 24.33 11.64
CA THR A 693 -17.21 24.89 12.11
C THR A 693 -17.24 26.41 12.14
N GLU A 694 -16.11 27.07 11.86
CA GLU A 694 -16.01 28.53 11.78
C GLU A 694 -15.12 28.97 10.61
N GLY A 695 -15.48 30.08 9.99
CA GLY A 695 -14.64 30.75 9.00
C GLY A 695 -14.79 30.22 7.57
N PRO A 696 -13.91 30.66 6.65
CA PRO A 696 -13.87 30.10 5.30
C PRO A 696 -13.51 28.60 5.34
N GLY A 697 -14.11 27.81 4.45
CA GLY A 697 -13.93 26.36 4.46
C GLY A 697 -14.79 25.61 5.49
N MET A 698 -15.77 26.27 6.12
CA MET A 698 -16.72 25.65 7.06
C MET A 698 -17.50 24.51 6.39
N VAL A 699 -17.55 23.35 7.05
CA VAL A 699 -18.16 22.10 6.57
C VAL A 699 -19.56 21.92 7.15
N VAL A 700 -19.74 22.29 8.41
CA VAL A 700 -21.01 22.21 9.16
C VAL A 700 -21.03 23.35 10.19
N SER A 701 -22.21 23.83 10.60
CA SER A 701 -22.26 24.78 11.72
C SER A 701 -21.87 24.12 13.05
N ASN A 702 -21.67 24.95 14.07
CA ASN A 702 -21.39 24.47 15.41
C ASN A 702 -22.62 23.87 16.12
N GLU A 703 -23.81 23.86 15.53
CA GLU A 703 -25.02 23.36 16.18
C GLU A 703 -25.17 21.85 15.98
N LEU A 704 -25.20 21.04 17.05
CA LEU A 704 -25.27 19.56 16.93
C LEU A 704 -26.55 19.06 16.26
N ARG A 705 -27.64 19.84 16.36
CA ARG A 705 -28.91 19.57 15.65
C ARG A 705 -28.78 19.60 14.13
N GLU A 706 -27.76 20.27 13.58
CA GLU A 706 -27.44 20.20 12.16
C GLU A 706 -26.50 19.00 11.93
N PRO A 707 -26.95 17.97 11.20
CA PRO A 707 -26.10 16.82 10.90
C PRO A 707 -25.01 17.20 9.91
N ILE A 708 -23.90 16.47 9.95
CA ILE A 708 -22.88 16.54 8.90
C ILE A 708 -23.46 15.88 7.64
N ARG A 709 -23.21 16.48 6.47
CA ARG A 709 -23.72 15.99 5.18
C ARG A 709 -23.41 14.50 4.92
N SER A 710 -24.37 13.83 4.31
CA SER A 710 -24.26 12.48 3.72
C SER A 710 -24.22 12.53 2.19
N HIS A 711 -23.93 11.41 1.53
CA HIS A 711 -24.03 11.31 0.05
C HIS A 711 -25.44 11.66 -0.44
N HIS A 712 -26.47 11.20 0.29
CA HIS A 712 -27.86 11.47 -0.04
C HIS A 712 -28.22 12.95 0.02
N ASP A 713 -27.64 13.70 0.96
CA ASP A 713 -27.85 15.15 1.05
C ASP A 713 -27.17 15.88 -0.11
N ILE A 714 -26.01 15.39 -0.57
CA ILE A 714 -25.27 15.94 -1.71
C ILE A 714 -26.05 15.68 -3.00
N ASP A 715 -26.52 14.46 -3.21
CA ASP A 715 -27.29 14.05 -4.40
C ASP A 715 -28.61 14.82 -4.53
N ARG A 716 -29.26 15.15 -3.41
CA ARG A 716 -30.48 15.97 -3.37
C ARG A 716 -30.22 17.47 -3.40
N ASP A 717 -28.97 17.89 -3.47
CA ASP A 717 -28.51 19.27 -3.36
C ASP A 717 -29.05 20.00 -2.11
N SER A 718 -29.25 19.27 -1.01
CA SER A 718 -29.70 19.82 0.29
C SER A 718 -28.53 20.24 1.18
N VAL A 719 -27.33 20.42 0.61
CA VAL A 719 -26.09 20.78 1.31
C VAL A 719 -25.82 22.29 1.32
N LYS A 720 -25.81 22.88 2.51
CA LYS A 720 -25.62 24.35 2.67
C LYS A 720 -24.19 24.82 2.47
N HIS A 721 -23.20 24.02 2.88
CA HIS A 721 -21.81 24.47 3.02
C HIS A 721 -20.87 23.90 1.95
N PHE A 722 -21.16 22.69 1.48
CA PHE A 722 -20.29 21.88 0.62
C PHE A 722 -19.67 22.67 -0.55
N LYS A 723 -20.49 23.27 -1.43
CA LYS A 723 -19.99 23.96 -2.64
C LYS A 723 -19.03 25.11 -2.33
N ARG A 724 -19.30 25.87 -1.26
CA ARG A 724 -18.46 27.01 -0.85
C ARG A 724 -17.15 26.52 -0.23
N ALA A 725 -17.21 25.48 0.61
CA ALA A 725 -16.04 24.90 1.25
C ALA A 725 -15.10 24.21 0.23
N SER A 726 -15.64 23.38 -0.67
CA SER A 726 -14.87 22.72 -1.72
C SER A 726 -14.13 23.73 -2.61
N LYS A 727 -14.81 24.81 -3.03
CA LYS A 727 -14.18 25.88 -3.83
C LYS A 727 -13.06 26.59 -3.08
N PHE A 728 -13.23 26.81 -1.77
CA PHE A 728 -12.22 27.44 -0.93
C PHE A 728 -10.95 26.58 -0.83
N TYR A 729 -11.10 25.30 -0.48
CA TYR A 729 -9.96 24.38 -0.36
C TYR A 729 -9.31 24.07 -1.72
N GLU A 730 -10.08 24.01 -2.81
CA GLU A 730 -9.52 23.92 -4.17
C GLU A 730 -8.61 25.12 -4.49
N GLY A 731 -9.01 26.33 -4.07
CA GLY A 731 -8.19 27.53 -4.22
C GLY A 731 -6.86 27.45 -3.46
N LEU A 732 -6.89 26.93 -2.23
CA LEU A 732 -5.67 26.69 -1.43
C LEU A 732 -4.79 25.60 -2.04
N ALA A 733 -5.39 24.49 -2.50
CA ALA A 733 -4.70 23.39 -3.15
C ALA A 733 -3.92 23.86 -4.40
N LYS A 734 -4.55 24.67 -5.25
CA LYS A 734 -3.89 25.26 -6.43
C LYS A 734 -2.70 26.13 -6.05
N ARG A 735 -2.84 26.99 -5.05
CA ARG A 735 -1.75 27.87 -4.56
C ARG A 735 -0.58 27.04 -4.02
N ALA A 736 -0.84 26.06 -3.16
CA ALA A 736 0.20 25.18 -2.63
C ALA A 736 0.90 24.38 -3.72
N ALA A 737 0.13 23.76 -4.63
CA ALA A 737 0.66 22.96 -5.71
C ALA A 737 1.54 23.76 -6.69
N GLN A 738 1.11 24.97 -7.05
CA GLN A 738 1.89 25.89 -7.88
C GLN A 738 3.22 26.26 -7.22
N ASN A 739 3.24 26.46 -5.91
CA ASN A 739 4.45 26.77 -5.14
C ASN A 739 5.29 25.55 -4.76
N GLY A 740 4.85 24.32 -5.07
CA GLY A 740 5.62 23.10 -4.78
C GLY A 740 5.49 22.58 -3.36
N HIS A 741 4.44 22.99 -2.65
CA HIS A 741 4.16 22.58 -1.28
C HIS A 741 3.13 21.45 -1.26
N ALA A 742 3.44 20.38 -0.54
CA ALA A 742 2.51 19.29 -0.27
C ALA A 742 1.65 19.58 0.96
N ILE A 743 0.40 19.13 0.96
CA ILE A 743 -0.52 19.24 2.10
C ILE A 743 -0.99 17.84 2.49
N ASP A 744 -0.58 17.42 3.68
CA ASP A 744 -0.97 16.15 4.30
C ASP A 744 -2.16 16.38 5.25
N LEU A 745 -3.14 15.48 5.24
CA LEU A 745 -4.35 15.53 6.07
C LEU A 745 -4.40 14.31 7.00
N PHE A 746 -4.33 14.55 8.31
CA PHE A 746 -4.46 13.53 9.34
C PHE A 746 -5.73 13.80 10.14
N ALA A 747 -6.71 12.91 9.99
CA ALA A 747 -7.97 12.95 10.70
C ALA A 747 -7.95 11.95 11.86
N GLY A 748 -8.22 12.44 13.07
CA GLY A 748 -8.40 11.65 14.29
C GLY A 748 -9.73 12.00 14.91
N CYS A 749 -10.83 11.47 14.38
CA CYS A 749 -12.20 11.83 14.76
C CYS A 749 -13.16 10.67 14.53
N LEU A 750 -14.09 10.46 15.46
CA LEU A 750 -15.14 9.43 15.37
C LEU A 750 -16.19 9.70 14.27
N ASP A 751 -16.31 10.96 13.85
CA ASP A 751 -17.23 11.42 12.81
C ASP A 751 -16.44 12.11 11.69
N GLN A 752 -17.11 12.55 10.64
CA GLN A 752 -16.50 13.19 9.47
C GLN A 752 -15.82 14.53 9.82
N VAL A 753 -14.69 14.81 9.16
CA VAL A 753 -13.89 16.02 9.36
C VAL A 753 -13.97 17.00 8.18
N GLY A 754 -14.61 16.61 7.08
CA GLY A 754 -14.65 17.39 5.84
C GLY A 754 -13.54 17.00 4.85
N LEU A 755 -13.09 15.73 4.87
CA LEU A 755 -12.14 15.23 3.88
C LEU A 755 -12.67 15.37 2.46
N LEU A 756 -13.97 15.20 2.22
CA LEU A 756 -14.52 15.40 0.88
C LEU A 756 -14.22 16.80 0.32
N GLU A 757 -14.40 17.85 1.12
CA GLU A 757 -14.13 19.23 0.74
C GLU A 757 -12.62 19.51 0.65
N MET A 758 -11.83 18.85 1.50
CA MET A 758 -10.38 19.08 1.63
C MET A 758 -9.53 18.19 0.71
N LYS A 759 -10.06 17.11 0.12
CA LYS A 759 -9.28 16.08 -0.60
C LYS A 759 -8.34 16.64 -1.65
N LEU A 760 -8.74 17.73 -2.33
CA LEU A 760 -7.93 18.36 -3.37
C LEU A 760 -6.60 18.92 -2.85
N LEU A 761 -6.50 19.26 -1.55
CA LEU A 761 -5.25 19.67 -0.92
C LEU A 761 -4.19 18.57 -1.04
N ALA A 762 -4.57 17.32 -0.79
CA ALA A 762 -3.69 16.17 -0.95
C ALA A 762 -3.61 15.73 -2.43
N ASN A 763 -4.75 15.60 -3.12
CA ASN A 763 -4.81 15.06 -4.49
C ASN A 763 -4.04 15.92 -5.50
N MET A 764 -4.04 17.24 -5.37
CA MET A 764 -3.29 18.11 -6.30
C MET A 764 -1.79 18.18 -5.97
N THR A 765 -1.41 17.91 -4.71
CA THR A 765 -0.03 18.08 -4.24
C THR A 765 0.71 16.76 -4.03
N ASN A 766 0.00 15.62 -4.12
CA ASN A 766 0.43 14.29 -3.73
C ASN A 766 0.76 14.17 -2.22
N GLY A 767 0.05 14.93 -1.39
CA GLY A 767 0.06 14.75 0.05
C GLY A 767 -0.64 13.47 0.50
N VAL A 768 -0.49 13.12 1.76
CA VAL A 768 -1.06 11.93 2.38
C VAL A 768 -2.42 12.27 3.00
N ILE A 769 -3.37 11.35 2.93
CA ILE A 769 -4.60 11.37 3.74
C ILE A 769 -4.55 10.17 4.68
N VAL A 770 -4.69 10.40 5.99
CA VAL A 770 -4.89 9.36 7.00
C VAL A 770 -6.22 9.63 7.68
N LEU A 771 -7.17 8.70 7.54
CA LEU A 771 -8.44 8.73 8.25
C LEU A 771 -8.41 7.71 9.39
N SER A 772 -8.62 8.18 10.62
CA SER A 772 -8.67 7.36 11.82
C SER A 772 -9.69 7.91 12.81
N ASP A 773 -10.22 7.02 13.65
CA ASP A 773 -11.22 7.36 14.66
C ASP A 773 -10.65 8.25 15.78
N SER A 774 -9.34 8.17 16.01
CA SER A 774 -8.64 8.84 17.11
C SER A 774 -7.13 8.84 16.86
N PHE A 775 -6.44 9.87 17.35
CA PHE A 775 -4.97 9.96 17.31
C PHE A 775 -4.29 8.95 18.27
N ALA A 776 -5.03 8.35 19.20
CA ALA A 776 -4.52 7.29 20.06
C ALA A 776 -4.34 5.95 19.33
N THR A 777 -5.01 5.75 18.19
CA THR A 777 -5.03 4.49 17.44
C THR A 777 -3.68 4.11 16.85
N SER A 778 -3.44 2.81 16.69
CA SER A 778 -2.25 2.28 16.00
C SER A 778 -2.25 2.66 14.52
N ILE A 779 -3.43 2.74 13.89
CA ILE A 779 -3.60 3.16 12.49
C ILE A 779 -2.96 4.52 12.29
N PHE A 780 -3.31 5.53 13.09
CA PHE A 780 -2.70 6.85 12.99
C PHE A 780 -1.19 6.80 13.31
N LYS A 781 -0.81 6.31 14.49
CA LYS A 781 0.57 6.36 14.98
C LYS A 781 1.55 5.71 14.01
N GLN A 782 1.25 4.49 13.54
CA GLN A 782 2.12 3.78 12.61
C GLN A 782 2.11 4.41 11.21
N SER A 783 0.95 4.86 10.73
CA SER A 783 0.87 5.49 9.40
C SER A 783 1.62 6.81 9.35
N PHE A 784 1.53 7.62 10.42
CA PHE A 784 2.26 8.88 10.54
C PHE A 784 3.78 8.66 10.57
N ILE A 785 4.26 7.73 11.39
CA ILE A 785 5.70 7.41 11.48
C ILE A 785 6.25 6.91 10.13
N ARG A 786 5.49 6.08 9.40
CA ARG A 786 5.89 5.53 8.09
C ARG A 786 6.19 6.59 7.04
N ILE A 787 5.65 7.80 7.19
CA ILE A 787 5.96 8.92 6.29
C ILE A 787 7.45 9.26 6.38
N PHE A 788 8.05 9.13 7.56
CA PHE A 788 9.45 9.46 7.81
C PHE A 788 10.41 8.27 7.63
N ASN A 789 9.98 7.22 6.93
CA ASN A 789 10.85 6.09 6.61
C ASN A 789 12.12 6.55 5.89
N LYS A 790 13.25 5.97 6.28
CA LYS A 790 14.58 6.28 5.75
C LYS A 790 15.05 5.21 4.76
N ASP A 791 15.91 5.60 3.83
CA ASP A 791 16.64 4.70 2.95
C ASP A 791 17.84 4.07 3.67
N ALA A 792 18.57 3.20 2.98
CA ALA A 792 19.76 2.54 3.51
C ALA A 792 20.89 3.53 3.87
N GLN A 793 20.84 4.77 3.36
CA GLN A 793 21.78 5.84 3.63
C GLN A 793 21.29 6.78 4.74
N GLY A 794 20.16 6.50 5.38
CA GLY A 794 19.60 7.29 6.48
C GLY A 794 18.86 8.56 6.05
N HIS A 795 18.61 8.78 4.76
CA HIS A 795 17.82 9.90 4.26
C HIS A 795 16.34 9.52 4.14
N LEU A 796 15.43 10.49 4.22
CA LEU A 796 14.00 10.20 4.03
C LEU A 796 13.75 9.66 2.61
N GLN A 797 12.92 8.63 2.47
CA GLN A 797 12.62 8.02 1.17
C GLN A 797 11.82 8.92 0.21
N MET A 798 11.33 10.07 0.69
CA MET A 798 10.51 10.99 -0.08
C MET A 798 11.34 11.96 -0.94
N GLY A 799 10.79 12.31 -2.09
CA GLY A 799 11.24 13.42 -2.93
C GLY A 799 10.29 14.62 -2.80
N PHE A 800 10.75 15.80 -3.23
CA PHE A 800 9.99 17.04 -3.18
C PHE A 800 10.07 17.84 -4.48
N ASN A 801 9.10 18.74 -4.66
CA ASN A 801 9.01 19.71 -5.76
C ASN A 801 9.35 19.10 -7.13
N ALA A 802 8.73 17.98 -7.45
CA ALA A 802 9.06 17.22 -8.64
C ALA A 802 8.34 17.77 -9.87
N THR A 803 9.04 17.75 -11.00
CA THR A 803 8.46 17.92 -12.34
C THR A 803 8.57 16.62 -13.10
N PHE A 804 7.43 16.15 -13.61
CA PHE A 804 7.30 14.92 -14.36
C PHE A 804 6.94 15.22 -15.82
N ASP A 805 7.79 14.82 -16.76
CA ASP A 805 7.67 15.10 -18.19
C ASP A 805 7.69 13.79 -18.99
N VAL A 806 6.85 13.71 -20.01
CA VAL A 806 6.68 12.52 -20.84
C VAL A 806 6.93 12.88 -22.28
N GLN A 807 7.88 12.19 -22.90
CA GLN A 807 8.21 12.32 -24.32
C GLN A 807 7.88 11.03 -25.05
N THR A 808 7.34 11.14 -26.26
CA THR A 808 6.92 10.02 -27.09
C THR A 808 7.46 10.16 -28.51
N THR A 809 7.56 9.04 -29.24
CA THR A 809 7.79 9.11 -30.70
C THR A 809 6.59 9.72 -31.40
N LYS A 810 6.77 10.20 -32.64
CA LYS A 810 5.76 10.99 -33.36
C LYS A 810 4.41 10.28 -33.56
N GLU A 811 4.41 8.95 -33.61
CA GLU A 811 3.25 8.08 -33.82
C GLU A 811 2.33 7.99 -32.60
N LEU A 812 2.84 8.34 -31.41
CA LEU A 812 2.14 8.23 -30.13
C LEU A 812 2.05 9.61 -29.49
N LYS A 813 0.87 9.97 -28.97
CA LYS A 813 0.65 11.21 -28.22
C LYS A 813 0.12 10.92 -26.82
N VAL A 814 0.30 11.88 -25.94
CA VAL A 814 -0.13 11.86 -24.54
C VAL A 814 -1.54 12.44 -24.46
N SER A 815 -2.48 11.62 -24.01
CA SER A 815 -3.88 12.02 -23.79
C SER A 815 -4.09 12.67 -22.43
N GLY A 816 -3.27 12.32 -21.44
CA GLY A 816 -3.28 12.95 -20.12
C GLY A 816 -2.83 12.00 -19.01
N LEU A 817 -3.03 12.44 -17.76
CA LEU A 817 -2.60 11.74 -16.56
C LEU A 817 -3.74 11.63 -15.53
N ILE A 818 -3.88 10.47 -14.91
CA ILE A 818 -4.72 10.27 -13.71
C ILE A 818 -3.83 9.84 -12.54
N GLY A 819 -3.77 10.70 -11.53
CA GLY A 819 -2.95 10.55 -10.34
C GLY A 819 -2.83 11.90 -9.63
N HIS A 820 -2.05 11.93 -8.55
CA HIS A 820 -1.95 13.13 -7.72
C HIS A 820 -0.91 14.10 -8.28
N ALA A 821 -1.36 15.11 -9.02
CA ALA A 821 -0.50 16.08 -9.67
C ALA A 821 -1.29 17.33 -10.10
N ILE A 822 -0.58 18.34 -10.61
CA ILE A 822 -1.16 19.43 -11.39
C ILE A 822 -0.50 19.54 -12.77
N SER A 823 -1.22 20.07 -13.76
CA SER A 823 -0.66 20.37 -15.08
C SER A 823 0.46 21.41 -14.97
N ALA A 824 1.60 21.14 -15.63
CA ALA A 824 2.65 22.15 -15.85
C ALA A 824 2.36 23.03 -17.08
N ASN A 825 1.23 22.83 -17.76
CA ASN A 825 0.79 23.55 -18.95
C ASN A 825 1.82 23.56 -20.09
N LYS A 826 2.61 22.49 -20.21
CA LYS A 826 3.64 22.35 -21.25
C LYS A 826 2.98 21.94 -22.55
N LYS A 827 2.91 22.87 -23.50
CA LYS A 827 2.51 22.56 -24.88
C LYS A 827 3.71 21.99 -25.63
N SER A 828 3.58 20.76 -26.12
CA SER A 828 4.63 20.06 -26.86
C SER A 828 4.03 19.28 -28.00
N ALA A 829 4.87 18.86 -28.95
CA ALA A 829 4.44 17.98 -30.04
C ALA A 829 3.96 16.60 -29.54
N CYS A 830 4.18 16.26 -28.27
CA CYS A 830 3.72 14.99 -27.70
C CYS A 830 2.26 15.06 -27.20
N VAL A 831 1.66 16.24 -27.10
CA VAL A 831 0.28 16.40 -26.59
C VAL A 831 -0.73 15.96 -27.63
N GLY A 832 -1.68 15.10 -27.23
CA GLY A 832 -2.76 14.59 -28.05
C GLY A 832 -4.01 15.47 -28.06
N GLU A 833 -4.96 15.14 -28.93
CA GLU A 833 -6.29 15.74 -29.00
C GLU A 833 -7.26 15.08 -28.01
N THR A 834 -7.09 13.77 -27.78
CA THR A 834 -7.96 13.03 -26.85
C THR A 834 -7.57 13.35 -25.41
N GLU A 835 -8.52 13.81 -24.61
CA GLU A 835 -8.27 14.20 -23.21
C GLU A 835 -8.72 13.11 -22.22
N ILE A 836 -7.80 12.68 -21.35
CA ILE A 836 -8.09 11.74 -20.25
C ILE A 836 -7.41 12.26 -18.98
N GLY A 837 -8.19 12.58 -17.95
CA GLY A 837 -7.66 13.10 -16.69
C GLY A 837 -7.11 14.51 -16.81
N ILE A 838 -5.94 14.76 -16.21
CA ILE A 838 -5.20 16.02 -16.29
C ILE A 838 -4.50 16.09 -17.65
N ALA A 839 -5.21 16.60 -18.65
CA ALA A 839 -4.82 16.56 -20.06
C ALA A 839 -4.20 17.88 -20.56
N GLN A 840 -4.10 18.02 -21.89
CA GLN A 840 -3.59 19.20 -22.61
C GLN A 840 -2.14 19.62 -22.26
N THR A 841 -1.36 18.71 -21.70
CA THR A 841 0.05 18.89 -21.33
C THR A 841 0.79 17.57 -21.49
N SER A 842 2.10 17.63 -21.67
CA SER A 842 2.98 16.45 -21.57
C SER A 842 3.83 16.48 -20.31
N ALA A 843 3.59 17.45 -19.42
CA ALA A 843 4.31 17.58 -18.16
C ALA A 843 3.39 18.02 -17.01
N TRP A 844 3.73 17.54 -15.82
CA TRP A 844 3.00 17.75 -14.56
C TRP A 844 3.96 18.09 -13.43
N LYS A 845 3.42 18.73 -12.40
CA LYS A 845 4.11 18.99 -11.14
C LYS A 845 3.55 18.09 -10.05
N ILE A 846 4.43 17.47 -9.28
CA ILE A 846 4.10 16.58 -8.17
C ILE A 846 4.89 17.08 -6.95
N CYS A 847 4.22 17.64 -5.94
CA CYS A 847 4.90 18.42 -4.90
C CYS A 847 5.71 17.55 -3.94
N THR A 848 5.30 16.30 -3.74
CA THR A 848 6.10 15.30 -3.04
C THR A 848 5.99 13.95 -3.73
N LEU A 849 7.03 13.13 -3.66
CA LEU A 849 7.08 11.79 -4.23
C LEU A 849 7.46 10.81 -3.13
N THR A 850 6.98 9.57 -3.25
CA THR A 850 7.47 8.45 -2.45
C THR A 850 7.76 7.27 -3.38
N PRO A 851 8.48 6.24 -2.92
CA PRO A 851 8.66 5.01 -3.71
C PRO A 851 7.36 4.29 -4.07
N ARG A 852 6.24 4.63 -3.40
CA ARG A 852 4.90 4.09 -3.65
C ARG A 852 4.01 5.01 -4.48
N THR A 853 4.50 6.17 -4.91
CA THR A 853 3.72 7.07 -5.76
C THR A 853 3.65 6.50 -7.17
N SER A 854 2.43 6.17 -7.62
CA SER A 854 2.18 5.68 -8.98
C SER A 854 1.13 6.53 -9.71
N THR A 855 1.45 6.94 -10.93
CA THR A 855 0.60 7.75 -11.80
C THR A 855 0.22 6.96 -13.05
N ALA A 856 -1.01 7.13 -13.54
CA ALA A 856 -1.44 6.56 -14.81
C ALA A 856 -1.31 7.59 -15.93
N VAL A 857 -0.56 7.28 -17.00
CA VAL A 857 -0.43 8.12 -18.20
C VAL A 857 -1.12 7.44 -19.36
N TYR A 858 -1.99 8.15 -20.06
CA TYR A 858 -2.78 7.63 -21.16
C TYR A 858 -2.26 8.17 -22.49
N PHE A 859 -2.31 7.34 -23.52
CA PHE A 859 -1.75 7.62 -24.82
C PHE A 859 -2.74 7.32 -25.95
N GLU A 860 -2.57 8.00 -27.07
CA GLU A 860 -3.28 7.73 -28.31
C GLU A 860 -2.31 7.54 -29.48
N VAL A 861 -2.64 6.61 -30.36
CA VAL A 861 -1.95 6.44 -31.65
C VAL A 861 -2.54 7.43 -32.64
N VAL A 862 -1.69 8.24 -33.27
CA VAL A 862 -2.14 9.28 -34.22
C VAL A 862 -1.90 8.92 -35.68
N THR A 863 -1.23 7.80 -35.95
CA THR A 863 -0.99 7.33 -37.32
C THR A 863 -2.33 7.09 -38.06
N PRO A 864 -2.56 7.76 -39.20
CA PRO A 864 -3.78 7.58 -39.99
C PRO A 864 -3.94 6.15 -40.51
N ALA A 865 -5.18 5.74 -40.78
CA ALA A 865 -5.44 4.44 -41.40
C ALA A 865 -4.89 4.39 -42.85
N GLY A 866 -4.29 3.27 -43.22
CA GLY A 866 -3.75 3.04 -44.57
C GLY A 866 -2.33 3.56 -44.82
N GLN A 867 -1.70 4.24 -43.85
CA GLN A 867 -0.27 4.55 -43.91
C GLN A 867 0.53 3.43 -43.23
N PRO A 868 1.30 2.62 -43.98
CA PRO A 868 2.10 1.56 -43.37
C PRO A 868 3.25 2.17 -42.58
N LEU A 869 3.40 1.75 -41.32
CA LEU A 869 4.63 1.97 -40.58
C LEU A 869 5.72 1.06 -41.14
N GLN A 870 6.98 1.50 -41.10
CA GLN A 870 8.10 0.65 -41.48
C GLN A 870 8.10 -0.64 -40.63
N ALA A 871 8.35 -1.77 -41.28
CA ALA A 871 8.44 -3.07 -40.62
C ALA A 871 9.52 -3.00 -39.50
N GLY A 872 9.16 -3.44 -38.30
CA GLY A 872 10.04 -3.33 -37.12
C GLY A 872 10.06 -1.97 -36.44
N SER A 873 9.19 -1.03 -36.84
CA SER A 873 9.01 0.24 -36.13
C SER A 873 8.61 0.01 -34.66
N ARG A 874 9.23 0.81 -33.79
CA ARG A 874 8.99 0.80 -32.35
C ARG A 874 8.53 2.17 -31.92
N GLY A 875 7.52 2.21 -31.07
CA GLY A 875 7.18 3.42 -30.33
C GLY A 875 7.98 3.47 -29.04
N LEU A 876 8.48 4.66 -28.71
CA LEU A 876 9.21 4.88 -27.46
C LEU A 876 8.47 5.87 -26.58
N ILE A 877 8.59 5.66 -25.26
CA ILE A 877 8.14 6.58 -24.23
C ILE A 877 9.34 6.83 -23.30
N GLN A 878 9.67 8.09 -23.06
CA GLN A 878 10.65 8.49 -22.05
C GLN A 878 9.94 9.30 -20.96
N PHE A 879 10.00 8.77 -19.75
CA PHE A 879 9.56 9.39 -18.51
C PHE A 879 10.75 10.10 -17.87
N VAL A 880 10.59 11.38 -17.56
CA VAL A 880 11.65 12.22 -16.95
C VAL A 880 11.09 12.86 -15.69
N THR A 881 11.66 12.51 -14.54
CA THR A 881 11.24 13.04 -13.23
C THR A 881 12.40 13.77 -12.59
N HIS A 882 12.32 15.09 -12.56
CA HIS A 882 13.29 15.94 -11.87
C HIS A 882 12.74 16.31 -10.50
N PHE A 883 13.49 16.11 -9.42
CA PHE A 883 13.01 16.30 -8.06
C PHE A 883 14.12 16.68 -7.08
N GLN A 884 13.74 17.27 -5.96
CA GLN A 884 14.59 17.49 -4.80
C GLN A 884 14.60 16.23 -3.93
N HIS A 885 15.76 15.60 -3.77
CA HIS A 885 15.96 14.49 -2.84
C HIS A 885 16.06 15.03 -1.40
N SER A 886 15.64 14.22 -0.43
CA SER A 886 15.67 14.57 1.00
C SER A 886 17.07 14.86 1.55
N SER A 887 18.13 14.39 0.88
CA SER A 887 19.53 14.73 1.19
C SER A 887 19.92 16.17 0.82
N GLY A 888 19.03 16.93 0.17
CA GLY A 888 19.31 18.28 -0.32
C GLY A 888 19.97 18.30 -1.70
N GLN A 889 20.04 17.17 -2.41
CA GLN A 889 20.51 17.11 -3.80
C GLN A 889 19.35 17.21 -4.78
N MET A 890 19.58 17.80 -5.95
CA MET A 890 18.66 17.68 -7.08
C MET A 890 18.96 16.40 -7.85
N ARG A 891 17.92 15.64 -8.17
CA ARG A 891 18.04 14.39 -8.93
C ARG A 891 17.15 14.39 -10.16
N LEU A 892 17.57 13.63 -11.16
CA LEU A 892 16.81 13.38 -12.38
C LEU A 892 16.67 11.88 -12.57
N ARG A 893 15.44 11.36 -12.51
CA ARG A 893 15.14 9.97 -12.86
C ARG A 893 14.63 9.89 -14.28
N VAL A 894 15.21 9.01 -15.08
CA VAL A 894 14.87 8.81 -16.49
C VAL A 894 14.55 7.34 -16.72
N SER A 895 13.36 7.04 -17.22
CA SER A 895 12.95 5.70 -17.65
C SER A 895 12.53 5.76 -19.11
N THR A 896 13.23 5.03 -19.98
CA THR A 896 12.91 4.93 -21.40
C THR A 896 12.48 3.51 -21.73
N ILE A 897 11.30 3.37 -22.32
CA ILE A 897 10.77 2.08 -22.77
C ILE A 897 10.47 2.12 -24.27
N ALA A 898 10.55 0.95 -24.91
CA ALA A 898 10.15 0.76 -26.31
C ALA A 898 9.16 -0.41 -26.43
N ARG A 899 8.16 -0.27 -27.31
CA ARG A 899 7.22 -1.33 -27.71
C ARG A 899 7.04 -1.36 -29.22
N ASN A 900 6.75 -2.54 -29.76
CA ASN A 900 6.56 -2.71 -31.19
C ASN A 900 5.16 -2.23 -31.60
N PHE A 901 5.06 -1.66 -32.79
CA PHE A 901 3.76 -1.52 -33.47
C PHE A 901 3.43 -2.81 -34.22
N ALA A 902 2.15 -3.13 -34.31
CA ALA A 902 1.62 -4.26 -35.05
C ALA A 902 0.46 -3.86 -35.95
N GLU A 903 0.35 -4.54 -37.08
CA GLU A 903 -0.73 -4.34 -38.04
C GLU A 903 -2.08 -4.78 -37.47
N ALA A 904 -3.16 -4.28 -38.08
CA ALA A 904 -4.51 -4.60 -37.65
C ALA A 904 -4.79 -6.11 -37.71
N GLY A 905 -5.38 -6.66 -36.65
CA GLY A 905 -5.68 -8.09 -36.55
C GLY A 905 -4.47 -8.97 -36.20
N SER A 906 -3.29 -8.41 -35.95
CA SER A 906 -2.14 -9.21 -35.50
C SER A 906 -2.44 -9.92 -34.17
N PRO A 907 -2.21 -11.24 -34.05
CA PRO A 907 -2.42 -11.98 -32.80
C PRO A 907 -1.45 -11.56 -31.70
N THR A 908 -0.37 -10.84 -32.05
CA THR A 908 0.58 -10.30 -31.07
C THR A 908 -0.03 -9.18 -30.21
N ILE A 909 -1.04 -8.46 -30.73
CA ILE A 909 -1.73 -7.40 -29.97
C ILE A 909 -2.52 -8.05 -28.83
N SER A 910 -3.36 -9.04 -29.14
CA SER A 910 -4.15 -9.74 -28.13
C SER A 910 -3.24 -10.44 -27.13
N ALA A 911 -2.18 -11.13 -27.57
CA ALA A 911 -1.22 -11.79 -26.68
C ALA A 911 -0.45 -10.83 -25.74
N SER A 912 -0.39 -9.54 -26.06
CA SER A 912 0.33 -8.53 -25.27
C SER A 912 -0.51 -7.80 -24.23
N PHE A 913 -1.79 -8.14 -24.12
CA PHE A 913 -2.72 -7.52 -23.18
C PHE A 913 -2.39 -7.91 -21.74
N ASP A 914 -2.20 -6.90 -20.89
CA ASP A 914 -2.02 -7.07 -19.45
C ASP A 914 -3.34 -6.76 -18.74
N GLN A 915 -4.12 -7.80 -18.46
CA GLN A 915 -5.45 -7.66 -17.86
C GLN A 915 -5.45 -6.99 -16.49
N GLU A 916 -4.41 -7.16 -15.68
CA GLU A 916 -4.31 -6.54 -14.35
C GLU A 916 -4.04 -5.04 -14.48
N ALA A 917 -3.04 -4.67 -15.28
CA ALA A 917 -2.72 -3.26 -15.52
C ALA A 917 -3.89 -2.55 -16.20
N ALA A 918 -4.51 -3.18 -17.20
CA ALA A 918 -5.71 -2.68 -17.86
C ALA A 918 -6.87 -2.47 -16.87
N ALA A 919 -7.09 -3.40 -15.94
CA ALA A 919 -8.14 -3.27 -14.93
C ALA A 919 -7.91 -2.05 -14.02
N VAL A 920 -6.67 -1.84 -13.54
CA VAL A 920 -6.33 -0.67 -12.71
C VAL A 920 -6.44 0.63 -13.50
N LEU A 921 -5.99 0.65 -14.76
CA LEU A 921 -6.04 1.84 -15.63
C LEU A 921 -7.47 2.23 -15.97
N MET A 922 -8.35 1.25 -16.19
CA MET A 922 -9.78 1.47 -16.39
C MET A 922 -10.50 1.85 -15.09
N ALA A 923 -10.10 1.28 -13.95
CA ALA A 923 -10.57 1.70 -12.63
C ALA A 923 -10.26 3.17 -12.35
N ARG A 924 -9.03 3.63 -12.66
CA ARG A 924 -8.64 5.04 -12.52
C ARG A 924 -9.49 5.98 -13.38
N ILE A 925 -9.83 5.59 -14.62
CA ILE A 925 -10.78 6.35 -15.45
C ILE A 925 -12.16 6.36 -14.81
N ALA A 926 -12.66 5.21 -14.33
CA ALA A 926 -13.99 5.12 -13.72
C ALA A 926 -14.10 5.98 -12.47
N VAL A 927 -13.11 5.94 -11.58
CA VAL A 927 -13.07 6.74 -10.34
C VAL A 927 -12.98 8.23 -10.66
N PHE A 928 -12.12 8.61 -11.62
CA PHE A 928 -12.02 10.00 -12.07
C PHE A 928 -13.35 10.50 -12.66
N LYS A 929 -14.02 9.68 -13.48
CA LYS A 929 -15.36 9.99 -14.00
C LYS A 929 -16.39 10.11 -12.90
N ALA A 930 -16.34 9.27 -11.88
CA ALA A 930 -17.27 9.28 -10.74
C ALA A 930 -17.08 10.49 -9.80
N GLU A 931 -16.12 11.38 -10.06
CA GLU A 931 -16.04 12.69 -9.40
C GLU A 931 -16.87 13.77 -10.09
N ILE A 932 -17.25 13.55 -11.36
CA ILE A 932 -17.92 14.53 -12.23
C ILE A 932 -19.29 14.03 -12.69
N ASP A 933 -19.34 12.78 -13.14
CA ASP A 933 -20.52 12.10 -13.67
C ASP A 933 -21.25 11.32 -12.56
N ASP A 934 -22.56 11.11 -12.73
CA ASP A 934 -23.36 10.30 -11.81
C ASP A 934 -22.93 8.83 -11.82
N SER A 935 -22.94 8.21 -10.64
CA SER A 935 -22.50 6.81 -10.45
C SER A 935 -23.16 5.80 -11.41
N PRO A 936 -24.49 5.83 -11.67
CA PRO A 936 -25.12 4.91 -12.63
C PRO A 936 -24.58 5.01 -14.06
N ASP A 937 -24.19 6.20 -14.50
CA ASP A 937 -23.68 6.41 -15.86
C ASP A 937 -22.24 5.93 -16.01
N VAL A 938 -21.42 6.11 -14.96
CA VAL A 938 -20.08 5.52 -14.89
C VAL A 938 -20.15 3.99 -14.94
N LEU A 939 -21.09 3.37 -14.23
CA LEU A 939 -21.29 1.92 -14.26
C LEU A 939 -21.73 1.42 -15.63
N ARG A 940 -22.68 2.12 -16.28
CA ARG A 940 -23.10 1.81 -17.66
C ARG A 940 -21.94 1.95 -18.65
N TRP A 941 -21.10 2.98 -18.48
CA TRP A 941 -19.90 3.16 -19.30
C TRP A 941 -18.95 1.97 -19.11
N LEU A 942 -18.69 1.57 -17.86
CA LEU A 942 -17.80 0.45 -17.54
C LEU A 942 -18.31 -0.87 -18.14
N ASP A 943 -19.61 -1.17 -17.97
CA ASP A 943 -20.26 -2.35 -18.53
C ASP A 943 -20.20 -2.34 -20.07
N ARG A 944 -20.39 -1.18 -20.72
CA ARG A 944 -20.25 -1.03 -22.18
C ARG A 944 -18.83 -1.26 -22.66
N MET A 945 -17.81 -0.79 -21.92
CA MET A 945 -16.41 -1.03 -22.28
C MET A 945 -16.07 -2.52 -22.17
N LEU A 946 -16.51 -3.19 -21.10
CA LEU A 946 -16.34 -4.62 -20.92
C LEU A 946 -16.99 -5.42 -22.07
N ILE A 947 -18.25 -5.11 -22.41
CA ILE A 947 -18.96 -5.79 -23.50
C ILE A 947 -18.21 -5.63 -24.83
N ARG A 948 -17.76 -4.41 -25.15
CA ARG A 948 -17.02 -4.15 -26.40
C ARG A 948 -15.69 -4.88 -26.46
N LEU A 949 -14.98 -4.97 -25.33
CA LEU A 949 -13.72 -5.72 -25.24
C LEU A 949 -13.96 -7.21 -25.52
N CYS A 950 -14.95 -7.81 -24.85
CA CYS A 950 -15.33 -9.19 -25.05
C CYS A 950 -15.79 -9.46 -26.49
N GLN A 951 -16.60 -8.58 -27.08
CA GLN A 951 -17.02 -8.72 -28.49
C GLN A 951 -15.85 -8.73 -29.49
N LYS A 952 -14.75 -8.06 -29.17
CA LYS A 952 -13.57 -7.95 -30.04
C LYS A 952 -12.59 -9.11 -29.86
N PHE A 953 -12.40 -9.61 -28.64
CA PHE A 953 -11.32 -10.53 -28.30
C PHE A 953 -11.77 -11.91 -27.81
N ALA A 954 -13.06 -12.14 -27.57
CA ALA A 954 -13.58 -13.46 -27.25
C ALA A 954 -13.90 -14.27 -28.50
N ASP A 955 -13.81 -15.59 -28.37
CA ASP A 955 -14.33 -16.53 -29.35
C ASP A 955 -15.77 -16.90 -29.00
N TYR A 956 -16.70 -16.68 -29.92
CA TYR A 956 -18.11 -17.05 -29.73
C TYR A 956 -18.84 -17.18 -31.08
N ARG A 957 -19.92 -17.96 -31.06
CA ARG A 957 -20.92 -18.03 -32.14
C ARG A 957 -22.06 -17.07 -31.81
N LYS A 958 -22.52 -16.33 -32.82
CA LYS A 958 -23.66 -15.41 -32.65
C LYS A 958 -24.88 -16.20 -32.19
N GLU A 959 -25.63 -15.62 -31.25
CA GLU A 959 -26.83 -16.20 -30.64
C GLU A 959 -26.61 -17.49 -29.81
N ASP A 960 -25.36 -17.88 -29.52
CA ASP A 960 -25.05 -19.03 -28.66
C ASP A 960 -24.17 -18.63 -27.47
N THR A 961 -24.78 -18.45 -26.30
CA THR A 961 -24.11 -18.00 -25.08
C THR A 961 -23.12 -19.02 -24.51
N MET A 962 -23.32 -20.32 -24.75
CA MET A 962 -22.46 -21.39 -24.23
C MET A 962 -21.14 -21.51 -25.01
N SER A 963 -21.09 -20.90 -26.20
CA SER A 963 -19.89 -20.89 -27.03
C SER A 963 -18.83 -19.86 -26.60
N PHE A 964 -19.19 -18.92 -25.73
CA PHE A 964 -18.32 -17.79 -25.35
C PHE A 964 -17.09 -18.25 -24.57
N ARG A 965 -15.90 -17.92 -25.07
CA ARG A 965 -14.61 -18.22 -24.44
C ARG A 965 -13.66 -17.05 -24.55
N LEU A 966 -12.88 -16.81 -23.48
CA LEU A 966 -11.80 -15.84 -23.44
C LEU A 966 -10.47 -16.58 -23.31
N ALA A 967 -9.42 -16.04 -23.94
CA ALA A 967 -8.06 -16.49 -23.72
C ALA A 967 -7.59 -16.18 -22.28
N ASP A 968 -6.58 -16.90 -21.80
CA ASP A 968 -6.09 -16.81 -20.41
C ASP A 968 -5.69 -15.39 -19.99
N ASN A 969 -5.15 -14.62 -20.93
CA ASN A 969 -4.73 -13.25 -20.68
C ASN A 969 -5.88 -12.23 -20.65
N PHE A 970 -7.12 -12.66 -20.91
CA PHE A 970 -8.35 -11.85 -20.76
C PHE A 970 -9.33 -12.43 -19.73
N SER A 971 -9.16 -13.68 -19.31
CA SER A 971 -10.17 -14.45 -18.58
C SER A 971 -10.54 -13.86 -17.20
N ILE A 972 -9.61 -13.14 -16.57
CA ILE A 972 -9.79 -12.53 -15.24
C ILE A 972 -10.30 -11.09 -15.35
N TYR A 973 -10.11 -10.43 -16.50
CA TYR A 973 -10.57 -9.04 -16.70
C TYR A 973 -12.07 -8.82 -16.38
N PRO A 974 -13.02 -9.67 -16.83
CA PRO A 974 -14.43 -9.56 -16.43
C PRO A 974 -14.63 -9.67 -14.91
N GLN A 975 -13.84 -10.50 -14.23
CA GLN A 975 -13.89 -10.65 -12.77
C GLN A 975 -13.44 -9.36 -12.07
N PHE A 976 -12.36 -8.72 -12.54
CA PHE A 976 -11.95 -7.41 -12.02
C PHE A 976 -13.05 -6.37 -12.19
N MET A 977 -13.67 -6.28 -13.37
CA MET A 977 -14.77 -5.35 -13.63
C MET A 977 -15.98 -5.62 -12.74
N PHE A 978 -16.27 -6.89 -12.47
CA PHE A 978 -17.33 -7.32 -11.55
C PHE A 978 -17.09 -6.85 -10.11
N HIS A 979 -15.86 -6.91 -9.61
CA HIS A 979 -15.50 -6.40 -8.29
C HIS A 979 -15.44 -4.87 -8.25
N LEU A 980 -14.86 -4.23 -9.28
CA LEU A 980 -14.78 -2.78 -9.39
C LEU A 980 -16.16 -2.11 -9.35
N ARG A 981 -17.11 -2.58 -10.16
CA ARG A 981 -18.47 -1.98 -10.26
C ARG A 981 -19.29 -2.03 -8.98
N ARG A 982 -18.88 -2.85 -8.00
CA ARG A 982 -19.53 -2.99 -6.68
C ARG A 982 -18.66 -2.56 -5.50
N SER A 983 -17.45 -2.08 -5.79
CA SER A 983 -16.51 -1.61 -4.78
C SER A 983 -16.98 -0.29 -4.17
N GLN A 984 -16.43 0.06 -3.01
CA GLN A 984 -16.67 1.34 -2.33
C GLN A 984 -16.21 2.55 -3.15
N PHE A 985 -15.38 2.36 -4.19
CA PHE A 985 -14.97 3.44 -5.08
C PHE A 985 -16.13 3.97 -5.94
N LEU A 986 -17.03 3.07 -6.38
CA LEU A 986 -18.14 3.39 -7.30
C LEU A 986 -19.52 3.24 -6.66
N GLN A 987 -19.68 2.32 -5.71
CA GLN A 987 -20.91 2.16 -4.92
C GLN A 987 -20.69 2.78 -3.55
N VAL A 988 -21.17 4.01 -3.39
CA VAL A 988 -20.93 4.80 -2.18
C VAL A 988 -21.97 4.57 -1.08
N PHE A 989 -22.99 3.73 -1.33
CA PHE A 989 -23.97 3.35 -0.32
C PHE A 989 -23.28 2.70 0.89
N ASN A 990 -23.75 3.03 2.09
CA ASN A 990 -23.18 2.58 3.37
C ASN A 990 -21.76 3.10 3.66
N ASN A 991 -21.31 4.13 2.94
CA ASN A 991 -20.10 4.89 3.26
C ASN A 991 -20.48 6.36 3.48
N SER A 992 -19.74 7.04 4.32
CA SER A 992 -19.76 8.49 4.40
C SER A 992 -19.04 9.13 3.20
N PRO A 993 -19.33 10.40 2.89
CA PRO A 993 -18.58 11.14 1.90
C PRO A 993 -17.07 11.25 2.18
N ASP A 994 -16.66 11.36 3.45
CA ASP A 994 -15.25 11.40 3.83
C ASP A 994 -14.53 10.06 3.61
N GLU A 995 -15.16 8.93 3.96
CA GLU A 995 -14.61 7.59 3.67
C GLU A 995 -14.46 7.36 2.17
N THR A 996 -15.45 7.79 1.38
CA THR A 996 -15.38 7.67 -0.08
C THR A 996 -14.22 8.50 -0.64
N ALA A 997 -14.02 9.71 -0.12
CA ALA A 997 -12.90 10.57 -0.50
C ALA A 997 -11.53 10.02 -0.04
N PHE A 998 -11.49 9.22 1.02
CA PHE A 998 -10.28 8.55 1.51
C PHE A 998 -9.94 7.30 0.69
N TYR A 999 -10.95 6.49 0.31
CA TYR A 999 -10.71 5.29 -0.50
C TYR A 999 -10.25 5.64 -1.91
N ARG A 1000 -10.86 6.65 -2.53
CA ARG A 1000 -10.50 7.12 -3.88
C ARG A 1000 -9.15 7.82 -3.88
#